data_AF-A0A915V7L3-F1
#
_entry.id   AF-A0A915V7L3-F1
#
_cell.length_a   1.000
_cell.length_b   1.000
_cell.length_c   1.000
_cell.angle_alpha   90.00
_cell.angle_beta   90.00
_cell.angle_gamma   90.00
#
_symmetry.space_group_name_H-M   'P 1'
#
loop_
_entity.id
_entity.type
_entity.pdbx_description
1 polymer ?
#
loop_
_entity_poly.entity_id
_entity_poly.type
_entity_poly.pdbx_seq_one_letter_code
_entity_poly.pdbx_strand_id
1 'polypeptide(L)'
;MQQSTFSSPVHQVGYHGQPWLVAERDACGVGFVAHRKGVASHRILTQALEGLTCLEHRGGCSADRDSGDGAGIMTAIPWELLPEFGIPRQRIGVAMIFLPQGAATAAAKAIVEKVLSENELRLLGWRPVPVNPSVLGVQAKQNQPQIEQLFVASSKASGDELERQLYLTRKRIERAIAQTKADWQRDFYICSFSTRTIVYKGMVRSVVLAQFYDDLRNPKYITPFALYHRRFSTNTMPKWPLAQPMRMLGHNGEINTLLGNINWMRARSAQLHHPYWGDAFADLLPIVNAENSDSANLDNVLELLVQSGRQPLQAMMMLVPEAYQNQPDLADHPEVVDFYEYYSGLQEAWDGPALVAFSDGKIVGATLDRNGLRPARYTLTSDDLVIVASEAGTIQIDEATVIEKGRLGPGQMIAVDLEHQELLTNWEIKQRVAQQQPYGEWLKTYRQELAPQPYGEAPTLDPQTCLQQQMAFGFSAEDVEMIIEAMAKDGKEPTFCMGDDIPLAVLSQQPHLLYDYFKQRFAQVTNPAIDPLREKLVMSLVTRLGKRGNLLVESPEDARLLHLNSPLVNEAELEEILKAPFGATRLSTQLAIAEGPAALEAAVDRLCQQATAAVKAGAEILVLSDRHSLAGELHLLDADTSYIPPLLAVGAVHHHLIAQGIRRRVSLVVETAQCWSTHHFACLIGYGAGAVCPYLTWETIRQWWHSDRTQSLMAKGKLPQLTLQQVQANYRKAVEEGLLKILSKMGISLIASYRGAQIFEAIGIGDDLLNKAFVGTTSRVGGLTFQDLAQETIAFHQKAFPELTAKKLENFGFVQFRPGGEYHMNNPEMAKALHRAVSSNRYDHYEVYRRQLTGRVPTALRDLLRLPKRSPQYSPRGG
;
A
#
# COMPACT_ATOMS: atom_id res chain seq x y z
N MET A 1 49.70 -11.38 29.85
CA MET A 1 48.82 -12.56 29.70
C MET A 1 47.42 -12.19 30.14
N GLN A 2 46.42 -12.87 29.58
CA GLN A 2 44.98 -12.61 29.62
C GLN A 2 44.51 -11.44 28.74
N GLN A 3 44.41 -11.74 27.44
CA GLN A 3 43.44 -11.10 26.55
C GLN A 3 42.05 -11.65 26.91
N SER A 4 41.16 -10.80 27.40
CA SER A 4 39.73 -11.11 27.49
C SER A 4 39.05 -10.64 26.19
N THR A 5 38.78 -11.59 25.30
CA THR A 5 37.93 -11.38 24.13
C THR A 5 36.49 -11.21 24.57
N PHE A 6 35.99 -9.97 24.58
CA PHE A 6 34.56 -9.69 24.61
C PHE A 6 33.98 -9.95 23.22
N SER A 7 33.47 -11.16 23.00
CA SER A 7 32.48 -11.42 21.95
C SER A 7 31.13 -10.92 22.45
N SER A 8 30.79 -9.67 22.15
CA SER A 8 29.42 -9.19 22.33
C SER A 8 28.53 -9.88 21.27
N PRO A 9 27.41 -10.50 21.63
CA PRO A 9 26.43 -10.92 20.63
C PRO A 9 25.91 -9.65 19.97
N VAL A 10 25.97 -9.61 18.64
CA VAL A 10 25.32 -8.58 17.85
C VAL A 10 23.83 -8.65 18.17
N HIS A 11 23.38 -7.78 19.08
CA HIS A 11 21.96 -7.51 19.25
C HIS A 11 21.40 -7.15 17.88
N GLN A 12 20.32 -7.83 17.51
CA GLN A 12 19.58 -7.59 16.27
C GLN A 12 19.36 -6.10 16.10
N VAL A 13 20.04 -5.54 15.12
CA VAL A 13 19.86 -4.18 14.63
C VAL A 13 18.39 -4.01 14.28
N GLY A 14 17.83 -2.85 14.64
CA GLY A 14 16.40 -2.54 14.60
C GLY A 14 15.74 -2.72 13.22
N TYR A 15 14.42 -2.49 13.18
CA TYR A 15 13.57 -2.69 12.01
C TYR A 15 14.16 -2.04 10.74
N HIS A 16 14.65 -2.86 9.81
CA HIS A 16 15.31 -2.44 8.57
C HIS A 16 14.34 -1.93 7.48
N GLY A 17 13.08 -1.62 7.83
CA GLY A 17 12.03 -1.35 6.84
C GLY A 17 11.62 -2.63 6.09
N GLN A 18 10.60 -2.51 5.24
CA GLN A 18 10.11 -3.64 4.46
C GLN A 18 11.02 -3.92 3.24
N PRO A 19 11.58 -5.13 3.05
CA PRO A 19 12.58 -5.39 2.00
C PRO A 19 12.13 -5.07 0.57
N TRP A 20 10.87 -5.34 0.21
CA TRP A 20 10.33 -5.03 -1.12
C TRP A 20 10.32 -3.52 -1.41
N LEU A 21 10.24 -2.70 -0.37
CA LEU A 21 10.21 -1.24 -0.46
C LEU A 21 11.53 -0.64 -0.99
N VAL A 22 12.63 -1.38 -0.84
CA VAL A 22 14.01 -0.90 -1.11
C VAL A 22 14.72 -1.76 -2.15
N ALA A 23 14.35 -3.04 -2.32
CA ALA A 23 15.14 -4.02 -3.07
C ALA A 23 14.42 -4.71 -4.24
N GLU A 24 13.10 -4.58 -4.42
CA GLU A 24 12.35 -5.29 -5.46
C GLU A 24 11.64 -4.31 -6.41
N ARG A 25 11.74 -4.54 -7.73
CA ARG A 25 11.15 -3.75 -8.82
C ARG A 25 11.00 -4.66 -10.05
N ASP A 26 9.81 -4.70 -10.66
CA ASP A 26 9.52 -5.66 -11.73
C ASP A 26 9.04 -4.98 -13.04
N ALA A 27 9.73 -5.26 -14.15
CA ALA A 27 9.33 -4.87 -15.52
C ALA A 27 9.14 -6.12 -16.40
N CYS A 28 8.18 -6.97 -16.04
CA CYS A 28 8.02 -8.33 -16.54
C CYS A 28 7.33 -8.44 -17.91
N GLY A 29 7.24 -9.68 -18.40
CA GLY A 29 6.36 -10.08 -19.49
C GLY A 29 5.40 -11.20 -19.04
N VAL A 30 4.13 -11.11 -19.45
CA VAL A 30 3.09 -12.10 -19.12
C VAL A 30 2.14 -12.29 -20.31
N GLY A 31 1.56 -13.48 -20.41
CA GLY A 31 0.52 -13.80 -21.38
C GLY A 31 -0.15 -15.14 -21.12
N PHE A 32 -1.18 -15.44 -21.91
CA PHE A 32 -1.78 -16.77 -21.97
C PHE A 32 -2.18 -17.15 -23.41
N VAL A 33 -2.25 -18.44 -23.65
CA VAL A 33 -2.83 -19.06 -24.84
C VAL A 33 -3.93 -20.01 -24.37
N ALA A 34 -5.10 -19.94 -24.97
CA ALA A 34 -6.21 -20.82 -24.66
C ALA A 34 -6.95 -21.25 -25.93
N HIS A 35 -7.47 -22.47 -25.94
CA HIS A 35 -8.40 -22.90 -26.96
C HIS A 35 -9.83 -22.62 -26.48
N ARG A 36 -10.60 -21.81 -27.22
CA ARG A 36 -11.95 -21.37 -26.85
C ARG A 36 -12.88 -22.53 -26.49
N LYS A 37 -12.81 -23.62 -27.24
CA LYS A 37 -13.60 -24.86 -27.01
C LYS A 37 -13.01 -25.84 -25.99
N GLY A 38 -11.93 -25.48 -25.30
CA GLY A 38 -11.29 -26.34 -24.30
C GLY A 38 -10.58 -27.59 -24.86
N VAL A 39 -10.26 -27.61 -26.16
CA VAL A 39 -9.56 -28.74 -26.79
C VAL A 39 -8.08 -28.72 -26.40
N ALA A 40 -7.63 -29.78 -25.71
CA ALA A 40 -6.24 -29.90 -25.29
C ALA A 40 -5.33 -30.30 -26.45
N SER A 41 -4.19 -29.63 -26.58
CA SER A 41 -3.18 -29.99 -27.57
C SER A 41 -1.76 -29.64 -27.09
N HIS A 42 -0.76 -30.35 -27.62
CA HIS A 42 0.64 -30.02 -27.39
C HIS A 42 1.02 -28.69 -28.07
N ARG A 43 0.33 -28.31 -29.16
CA ARG A 43 0.52 -27.06 -29.88
C ARG A 43 0.36 -25.82 -28.98
N ILE A 44 -0.62 -25.85 -28.07
CA ILE A 44 -0.86 -24.75 -27.11
C ILE A 44 0.34 -24.57 -26.18
N LEU A 45 0.92 -25.67 -25.69
CA LEU A 45 2.13 -25.63 -24.86
C LEU A 45 3.31 -25.06 -25.65
N THR A 46 3.56 -25.56 -26.86
CA THR A 46 4.70 -25.11 -27.68
C THR A 46 4.59 -23.63 -28.04
N GLN A 47 3.38 -23.16 -28.37
CA GLN A 47 3.12 -21.74 -28.66
C GLN A 47 3.31 -20.86 -27.42
N ALA A 48 2.90 -21.32 -26.24
CA ALA A 48 3.14 -20.58 -25.00
C ALA A 48 4.63 -20.49 -24.64
N LEU A 49 5.41 -21.54 -24.88
CA LEU A 49 6.87 -21.54 -24.68
C LEU A 49 7.60 -20.64 -25.70
N GLU A 50 7.13 -20.59 -26.94
CA GLU A 50 7.58 -19.62 -27.95
C GLU A 50 7.28 -18.19 -27.48
N GLY A 51 6.04 -17.94 -27.06
CA GLY A 51 5.60 -16.67 -26.49
C GLY A 51 6.46 -16.22 -25.30
N LEU A 52 6.78 -17.14 -24.39
CA LEU A 52 7.66 -16.90 -23.27
C LEU A 52 9.08 -16.53 -23.72
N THR A 53 9.61 -17.21 -24.73
CA THR A 53 10.95 -16.95 -25.31
C THR A 53 11.02 -15.55 -25.93
N CYS A 54 9.96 -15.10 -26.61
CA CYS A 54 9.86 -13.76 -27.17
C CYS A 54 9.84 -12.64 -26.11
N LEU A 55 9.66 -12.96 -24.83
CA LEU A 55 9.66 -11.99 -23.73
C LEU A 55 11.00 -11.88 -23.00
N GLU A 56 12.08 -12.50 -23.50
CA GLU A 56 13.39 -12.48 -22.82
C GLU A 56 13.93 -11.06 -22.63
N HIS A 57 13.69 -10.12 -23.57
CA HIS A 57 14.10 -8.71 -23.42
C HIS A 57 13.35 -7.94 -22.34
N ARG A 58 12.26 -8.51 -21.79
CA ARG A 58 11.53 -8.02 -20.62
C ARG A 58 11.89 -8.78 -19.34
N GLY A 59 12.84 -9.72 -19.41
CA GLY A 59 13.36 -10.45 -18.27
C GLY A 59 14.69 -9.90 -17.78
N GLY A 60 15.01 -10.17 -16.52
CA GLY A 60 16.33 -9.89 -15.96
C GLY A 60 17.16 -11.16 -15.80
N CYS A 61 18.48 -10.98 -15.67
CA CYS A 61 19.44 -12.04 -15.35
C CYS A 61 20.23 -11.66 -14.10
N SER A 62 20.61 -12.66 -13.31
CA SER A 62 21.44 -12.54 -12.12
C SER A 62 22.89 -12.17 -12.50
N ALA A 63 23.74 -11.97 -11.47
CA ALA A 63 25.12 -11.48 -11.66
C ALA A 63 26.03 -12.37 -12.55
N ASP A 64 25.65 -13.63 -12.81
CA ASP A 64 26.38 -14.54 -13.69
C ASP A 64 26.02 -14.37 -15.19
N ARG A 65 25.07 -13.48 -15.50
CA ARG A 65 24.56 -13.20 -16.85
C ARG A 65 23.96 -14.41 -17.57
N ASP A 66 23.56 -15.44 -16.82
CA ASP A 66 22.97 -16.67 -17.37
C ASP A 66 21.74 -17.13 -16.57
N SER A 67 21.82 -17.13 -15.24
CA SER A 67 20.69 -17.42 -14.36
C SER A 67 19.63 -16.33 -14.54
N GLY A 68 18.42 -16.71 -14.96
CA GLY A 68 17.32 -15.75 -15.13
C GLY A 68 16.63 -15.44 -13.80
N ASP A 69 16.05 -14.24 -13.69
CA ASP A 69 15.33 -13.78 -12.49
C ASP A 69 14.00 -14.51 -12.22
N GLY A 70 13.61 -15.41 -13.12
CA GLY A 70 12.42 -16.23 -13.01
C GLY A 70 11.70 -16.36 -14.35
N ALA A 71 11.33 -17.59 -14.71
CA ALA A 71 10.41 -17.88 -15.79
C ALA A 71 9.53 -19.07 -15.40
N GLY A 72 8.31 -19.12 -15.93
CA GLY A 72 7.42 -20.22 -15.65
C GLY A 72 6.18 -20.27 -16.53
N ILE A 73 5.48 -21.39 -16.42
CA ILE A 73 4.25 -21.68 -17.14
C ILE A 73 3.27 -22.43 -16.22
N MET A 74 2.01 -22.02 -16.26
CA MET A 74 0.87 -22.70 -15.64
C MET A 74 0.04 -23.33 -16.75
N THR A 75 -0.37 -24.58 -16.56
CA THR A 75 -1.22 -25.30 -17.51
C THR A 75 -2.27 -26.12 -16.76
N ALA A 76 -3.18 -26.77 -17.50
CA ALA A 76 -3.89 -27.91 -16.94
C ALA A 76 -2.91 -29.05 -16.60
N ILE A 77 -3.30 -29.94 -15.69
CA ILE A 77 -2.50 -31.13 -15.36
C ILE A 77 -2.38 -32.05 -16.60
N PRO A 78 -1.16 -32.40 -17.05
CA PRO A 78 -0.93 -33.19 -18.26
C PRO A 78 -1.11 -34.69 -17.99
N TRP A 79 -2.35 -35.13 -17.79
CA TRP A 79 -2.64 -36.50 -17.36
C TRP A 79 -2.16 -37.61 -18.29
N GLU A 80 -1.91 -37.33 -19.58
CA GLU A 80 -1.35 -38.33 -20.51
C GLU A 80 0.15 -38.58 -20.31
N LEU A 81 0.84 -37.63 -19.69
CA LEU A 81 2.25 -37.72 -19.32
C LEU A 81 2.44 -38.39 -17.95
N LEU A 82 1.49 -38.19 -17.04
CA LEU A 82 1.60 -38.60 -15.63
C LEU A 82 1.17 -40.06 -15.42
N PRO A 83 1.60 -40.70 -14.32
CA PRO A 83 1.20 -42.06 -14.00
C PRO A 83 -0.32 -42.21 -13.84
N GLU A 84 -0.85 -43.35 -14.26
CA GLU A 84 -2.24 -43.73 -14.05
C GLU A 84 -2.40 -44.50 -12.74
N PHE A 85 -3.41 -44.11 -11.93
CA PHE A 85 -3.64 -44.70 -10.61
C PHE A 85 -4.94 -45.50 -10.51
N GLY A 86 -5.68 -45.68 -11.61
CA GLY A 86 -6.99 -46.35 -11.61
C GLY A 86 -8.06 -45.60 -10.80
N ILE A 87 -7.89 -44.29 -10.59
CA ILE A 87 -8.80 -43.41 -9.86
C ILE A 87 -9.23 -42.28 -10.81
N PRO A 88 -10.50 -41.83 -10.79
CA PRO A 88 -10.92 -40.68 -11.58
C PRO A 88 -10.05 -39.45 -11.31
N ARG A 89 -9.60 -38.78 -12.38
CA ARG A 89 -8.70 -37.60 -12.32
C ARG A 89 -9.24 -36.49 -11.40
N GLN A 90 -10.56 -36.30 -11.36
CA GLN A 90 -11.22 -35.30 -10.51
C GLN A 90 -11.10 -35.57 -9.01
N ARG A 91 -10.59 -36.75 -8.62
CA ARG A 91 -10.31 -37.17 -7.24
C ARG A 91 -8.82 -37.24 -6.93
N ILE A 92 -7.96 -36.88 -7.89
CA ILE A 92 -6.51 -36.90 -7.73
C ILE A 92 -6.00 -35.45 -7.72
N GLY A 93 -5.33 -35.07 -6.63
CA GLY A 93 -4.56 -33.84 -6.55
C GLY A 93 -3.10 -34.07 -6.90
N VAL A 94 -2.50 -33.10 -7.60
CA VAL A 94 -1.07 -33.07 -7.90
C VAL A 94 -0.47 -31.82 -7.28
N ALA A 95 0.54 -31.99 -6.43
CA ALA A 95 1.35 -30.90 -5.92
C ALA A 95 2.68 -30.84 -6.66
N MET A 96 3.09 -29.65 -7.09
CA MET A 96 4.47 -29.38 -7.52
C MET A 96 5.21 -28.73 -6.35
N ILE A 97 6.24 -29.40 -5.84
CA ILE A 97 6.91 -29.01 -4.60
C ILE A 97 8.40 -28.83 -4.83
N PHE A 98 8.91 -27.69 -4.35
CA PHE A 98 10.32 -27.45 -4.09
C PHE A 98 10.64 -27.92 -2.68
N LEU A 99 11.47 -28.94 -2.58
CA LEU A 99 11.95 -29.53 -1.34
C LEU A 99 13.39 -29.06 -1.06
N PRO A 100 13.79 -29.01 0.21
CA PRO A 100 15.20 -28.84 0.55
C PRO A 100 16.03 -30.01 0.01
N GLN A 101 17.31 -29.79 -0.27
CA GLN A 101 18.22 -30.83 -0.76
C GLN A 101 18.81 -31.71 0.37
N GLY A 102 19.34 -32.87 0.00
CA GLY A 102 20.11 -33.73 0.89
C GLY A 102 19.27 -34.41 1.98
N ALA A 103 19.83 -34.51 3.19
CA ALA A 103 19.17 -35.22 4.31
C ALA A 103 17.85 -34.55 4.74
N ALA A 104 17.67 -33.26 4.48
CA ALA A 104 16.46 -32.50 4.83
C ALA A 104 15.24 -32.89 3.97
N THR A 105 15.44 -33.47 2.78
CA THR A 105 14.34 -33.87 1.88
C THR A 105 13.39 -34.86 2.58
N ALA A 106 13.94 -35.87 3.25
CA ALA A 106 13.15 -36.90 3.92
C ALA A 106 12.32 -36.32 5.09
N ALA A 107 12.90 -35.37 5.83
CA ALA A 107 12.21 -34.67 6.92
C ALA A 107 11.03 -33.83 6.41
N ALA A 108 11.24 -33.08 5.32
CA ALA A 108 10.17 -32.30 4.69
C ALA A 108 9.04 -33.21 4.17
N LYS A 109 9.37 -34.31 3.49
CA LYS A 109 8.37 -35.29 3.01
C LYS A 109 7.58 -35.92 4.16
N ALA A 110 8.24 -36.30 5.25
CA ALA A 110 7.56 -36.88 6.41
C ALA A 110 6.52 -35.92 7.02
N ILE A 111 6.83 -34.61 7.06
CA ILE A 111 5.86 -33.59 7.51
C ILE A 111 4.69 -33.51 6.55
N VAL A 112 4.95 -33.48 5.23
CA VAL A 112 3.89 -33.47 4.21
C VAL A 112 2.97 -34.69 4.37
N GLU A 113 3.54 -35.90 4.42
CA GLU A 113 2.79 -37.15 4.53
C GLU A 113 1.97 -37.24 5.82
N LYS A 114 2.52 -36.74 6.94
CA LYS A 114 1.78 -36.62 8.19
C LYS A 114 0.55 -35.73 8.02
N VAL A 115 0.73 -34.54 7.45
CA VAL A 115 -0.38 -33.59 7.25
C VAL A 115 -1.41 -34.17 6.26
N LEU A 116 -0.99 -34.89 5.21
CA LEU A 116 -1.92 -35.58 4.31
C LEU A 116 -2.82 -36.57 5.06
N SER A 117 -2.23 -37.39 5.93
CA SER A 117 -2.97 -38.34 6.76
C SER A 117 -3.98 -37.65 7.66
N GLU A 118 -3.60 -36.53 8.29
CA GLU A 118 -4.47 -35.72 9.15
C GLU A 118 -5.63 -35.06 8.39
N ASN A 119 -5.48 -34.87 7.07
CA ASN A 119 -6.49 -34.29 6.18
C ASN A 119 -7.28 -35.36 5.39
N GLU A 120 -7.17 -36.65 5.77
CA GLU A 120 -7.83 -37.78 5.10
C GLU A 120 -7.51 -37.89 3.59
N LEU A 121 -6.33 -37.43 3.17
CA LEU A 121 -5.84 -37.56 1.80
C LEU A 121 -4.90 -38.75 1.69
N ARG A 122 -5.21 -39.66 0.76
CA ARG A 122 -4.40 -40.85 0.52
C ARG A 122 -3.20 -40.49 -0.36
N LEU A 123 -1.99 -40.67 0.17
CA LEU A 123 -0.76 -40.62 -0.62
C LEU A 123 -0.77 -41.71 -1.70
N LEU A 124 -0.61 -41.31 -2.96
CA LEU A 124 -0.45 -42.25 -4.09
C LEU A 124 1.03 -42.44 -4.45
N GLY A 125 1.85 -41.40 -4.26
CA GLY A 125 3.29 -41.49 -4.43
C GLY A 125 3.97 -40.16 -4.72
N TRP A 126 5.29 -40.20 -4.74
CA TRP A 126 6.17 -39.10 -5.14
C TRP A 126 6.80 -39.43 -6.49
N ARG A 127 6.86 -38.43 -7.37
CA ARG A 127 7.56 -38.49 -8.67
C ARG A 127 8.65 -37.42 -8.69
N PRO A 128 9.93 -37.80 -8.71
CA PRO A 128 10.99 -36.88 -9.08
C PRO A 128 10.70 -36.30 -10.47
N VAL A 129 10.68 -34.96 -10.58
CA VAL A 129 10.44 -34.32 -11.88
C VAL A 129 11.71 -34.47 -12.72
N PRO A 130 11.61 -34.96 -13.97
CA PRO A 130 12.77 -35.11 -14.83
C PRO A 130 13.30 -33.72 -15.22
N VAL A 131 14.47 -33.39 -14.70
CA VAL A 131 15.13 -32.11 -14.90
C VAL A 131 16.55 -32.27 -15.42
N ASN A 132 17.04 -31.27 -16.15
CA ASN A 132 18.41 -31.19 -16.64
C ASN A 132 19.18 -30.02 -15.99
N PRO A 133 19.85 -30.20 -14.84
CA PRO A 133 20.61 -29.14 -14.17
C PRO A 133 21.83 -28.61 -14.95
N SER A 134 22.20 -29.23 -16.09
CA SER A 134 23.36 -28.78 -16.87
C SER A 134 23.11 -27.48 -17.64
N VAL A 135 21.84 -27.13 -17.88
CA VAL A 135 21.45 -25.89 -18.59
C VAL A 135 21.24 -24.69 -17.66
N LEU A 136 21.37 -24.89 -16.34
CA LEU A 136 21.24 -23.82 -15.37
C LEU A 136 22.54 -23.00 -15.26
N GLY A 137 22.38 -21.69 -15.16
CA GLY A 137 23.46 -20.81 -14.71
C GLY A 137 23.92 -21.17 -13.29
N VAL A 138 25.14 -20.76 -12.95
CA VAL A 138 25.82 -21.18 -11.72
C VAL A 138 25.02 -20.80 -10.48
N GLN A 139 24.45 -19.59 -10.43
CA GLN A 139 23.69 -19.13 -9.27
C GLN A 139 22.34 -19.85 -9.13
N ALA A 140 21.62 -20.06 -10.24
CA ALA A 140 20.38 -20.81 -10.23
C ALA A 140 20.61 -22.26 -9.78
N LYS A 141 21.69 -22.88 -10.25
CA LYS A 141 22.09 -24.25 -9.89
C LYS A 141 22.46 -24.40 -8.42
N GLN A 142 23.19 -23.44 -7.86
CA GLN A 142 23.53 -23.42 -6.42
C GLN A 142 22.30 -23.32 -5.53
N ASN A 143 21.26 -22.62 -5.98
CA ASN A 143 20.01 -22.43 -5.25
C ASN A 143 18.90 -23.40 -5.69
N GLN A 144 19.20 -24.38 -6.54
CA GLN A 144 18.20 -25.29 -7.10
C GLN A 144 17.57 -26.14 -5.98
N PRO A 145 16.23 -26.18 -5.82
CA PRO A 145 15.59 -27.09 -4.89
C PRO A 145 15.55 -28.52 -5.44
N GLN A 146 15.25 -29.50 -4.58
CA GLN A 146 14.81 -30.82 -5.03
C GLN A 146 13.36 -30.70 -5.53
N ILE A 147 13.11 -31.01 -6.80
CA ILE A 147 11.80 -30.74 -7.43
C ILE A 147 11.04 -32.06 -7.60
N GLU A 148 9.91 -32.17 -6.92
CA GLU A 148 9.09 -33.39 -6.95
C GLU A 148 7.61 -33.09 -7.07
N GLN A 149 6.91 -34.02 -7.71
CA GLN A 149 5.46 -34.05 -7.77
C GLN A 149 4.91 -35.04 -6.75
N LEU A 150 3.90 -34.60 -6.02
CA LEU A 150 3.18 -35.39 -5.03
C LEU A 150 1.78 -35.70 -5.56
N PHE A 151 1.42 -36.98 -5.56
CA PHE A 151 0.09 -37.44 -5.96
C PHE A 151 -0.72 -37.84 -4.74
N VAL A 152 -1.93 -37.29 -4.62
CA VAL A 152 -2.86 -37.57 -3.53
C VAL A 152 -4.23 -37.89 -4.08
N ALA A 153 -4.98 -38.76 -3.40
CA ALA A 153 -6.37 -39.05 -3.72
C ALA A 153 -7.29 -38.74 -2.54
N SER A 154 -8.47 -38.21 -2.84
CA SER A 154 -9.57 -38.14 -1.88
C SER A 154 -10.62 -39.22 -2.19
N SER A 155 -11.09 -39.90 -1.15
CA SER A 155 -12.20 -40.85 -1.24
C SER A 155 -13.56 -40.17 -1.11
N LYS A 156 -13.60 -38.97 -0.50
CA LYS A 156 -14.82 -38.25 -0.13
C LYS A 156 -15.09 -37.02 -1.01
N ALA A 157 -14.03 -36.32 -1.43
CA ALA A 157 -14.13 -35.06 -2.18
C ALA A 157 -13.74 -35.21 -3.65
N SER A 158 -14.31 -34.37 -4.51
CA SER A 158 -13.94 -34.23 -5.92
C SER A 158 -14.26 -32.82 -6.43
N GLY A 159 -13.60 -32.38 -7.50
CA GLY A 159 -13.87 -31.06 -8.09
C GLY A 159 -13.57 -29.92 -7.12
N ASP A 160 -14.47 -28.93 -7.02
CA ASP A 160 -14.25 -27.74 -6.18
C ASP A 160 -14.06 -28.07 -4.69
N GLU A 161 -14.70 -29.13 -4.18
CA GLU A 161 -14.52 -29.56 -2.79
C GLU A 161 -13.10 -30.08 -2.55
N LEU A 162 -12.54 -30.80 -3.54
CA LEU A 162 -11.16 -31.26 -3.44
C LEU A 162 -10.18 -30.10 -3.61
N GLU A 163 -10.42 -29.13 -4.50
CA GLU A 163 -9.61 -27.91 -4.57
C GLU A 163 -9.51 -27.19 -3.21
N ARG A 164 -10.65 -27.02 -2.51
CA ARG A 164 -10.69 -26.44 -1.16
C ARG A 164 -9.92 -27.27 -0.14
N GLN A 165 -10.10 -28.60 -0.16
CA GLN A 165 -9.37 -29.52 0.73
C GLN A 165 -7.86 -29.43 0.50
N LEU A 166 -7.41 -29.35 -0.77
CA LEU A 166 -6.00 -29.22 -1.14
C LEU A 166 -5.44 -27.85 -0.74
N TYR A 167 -6.20 -26.76 -0.90
CA TYR A 167 -5.83 -25.43 -0.42
C TYR A 167 -5.59 -25.41 1.09
N LEU A 168 -6.56 -25.92 1.88
CA LEU A 168 -6.42 -26.01 3.33
C LEU A 168 -5.23 -26.89 3.73
N THR A 169 -5.07 -28.04 3.08
CA THR A 169 -3.96 -28.97 3.32
C THR A 169 -2.62 -28.29 3.04
N ARG A 170 -2.50 -27.54 1.94
CA ARG A 170 -1.30 -26.76 1.61
C ARG A 170 -0.97 -25.77 2.71
N LYS A 171 -1.95 -25.00 3.21
CA LYS A 171 -1.75 -24.03 4.30
C LYS A 171 -1.32 -24.71 5.60
N ARG A 172 -1.88 -25.89 5.91
CA ARG A 172 -1.45 -26.73 7.05
C ARG A 172 -0.02 -27.24 6.90
N ILE A 173 0.39 -27.66 5.70
CA ILE A 173 1.77 -28.06 5.40
C ILE A 173 2.72 -26.86 5.59
N GLU A 174 2.41 -25.71 4.99
CA GLU A 174 3.23 -24.49 5.11
C GLU A 174 3.42 -24.10 6.58
N ARG A 175 2.35 -24.16 7.37
CA ARG A 175 2.37 -23.90 8.81
C ARG A 175 3.22 -24.92 9.57
N ALA A 176 3.06 -26.21 9.31
CA ALA A 176 3.81 -27.26 9.97
C ALA A 176 5.33 -27.16 9.66
N ILE A 177 5.69 -26.81 8.42
CA ILE A 177 7.07 -26.57 8.02
C ILE A 177 7.64 -25.34 8.74
N ALA A 178 6.91 -24.22 8.77
CA ALA A 178 7.34 -23.00 9.46
C ALA A 178 7.51 -23.19 10.99
N GLN A 179 6.75 -24.12 11.59
CA GLN A 179 6.86 -24.45 13.01
C GLN A 179 8.13 -25.24 13.36
N THR A 180 8.76 -25.90 12.39
CA THR A 180 10.02 -26.63 12.62
C THR A 180 11.15 -25.70 13.04
N LYS A 181 11.13 -24.43 12.58
CA LYS A 181 12.22 -23.46 12.72
C LYS A 181 13.57 -24.00 12.25
N ALA A 182 13.57 -25.01 11.37
CA ALA A 182 14.78 -25.56 10.80
C ALA A 182 15.37 -24.58 9.78
N ASP A 183 16.69 -24.57 9.63
CA ASP A 183 17.38 -23.67 8.69
C ASP A 183 16.88 -23.83 7.25
N TRP A 184 16.54 -25.07 6.86
CA TRP A 184 16.05 -25.43 5.53
C TRP A 184 14.58 -25.07 5.27
N GLN A 185 13.82 -24.58 6.27
CA GLN A 185 12.38 -24.32 6.09
C GLN A 185 12.10 -23.31 4.97
N ARG A 186 13.05 -22.41 4.69
CA ARG A 186 12.95 -21.39 3.63
C ARG A 186 13.13 -21.98 2.22
N ASP A 187 13.66 -23.20 2.13
CA ASP A 187 13.89 -23.92 0.87
C ASP A 187 12.70 -24.83 0.50
N PHE A 188 11.69 -24.92 1.37
CA PHE A 188 10.45 -25.63 1.11
C PHE A 188 9.40 -24.68 0.52
N TYR A 189 8.81 -25.04 -0.61
CA TYR A 189 7.75 -24.25 -1.24
C TYR A 189 6.84 -25.10 -2.14
N ILE A 190 5.53 -24.91 -2.04
CA ILE A 190 4.55 -25.57 -2.89
C ILE A 190 4.14 -24.61 -4.02
N CYS A 191 4.56 -24.91 -5.25
CA CYS A 191 4.28 -24.08 -6.43
C CYS A 191 2.81 -24.10 -6.82
N SER A 192 2.21 -25.29 -6.82
CA SER A 192 0.80 -25.53 -7.08
C SER A 192 0.37 -26.79 -6.34
N PHE A 193 -0.89 -26.86 -5.90
CA PHE A 193 -1.48 -28.07 -5.35
C PHE A 193 -2.97 -28.12 -5.71
N SER A 194 -3.28 -28.81 -6.81
CA SER A 194 -4.60 -28.75 -7.44
C SER A 194 -4.94 -30.06 -8.15
N THR A 195 -6.21 -30.26 -8.47
CA THR A 195 -6.74 -31.28 -9.38
C THR A 195 -6.84 -30.79 -10.83
N ARG A 196 -6.60 -29.50 -11.05
CA ARG A 196 -6.80 -28.82 -12.35
C ARG A 196 -5.52 -28.26 -12.91
N THR A 197 -4.77 -27.51 -12.11
CA THR A 197 -3.63 -26.72 -12.59
C THR A 197 -2.31 -27.25 -12.06
N ILE A 198 -1.24 -27.04 -12.82
CA ILE A 198 0.13 -27.30 -12.40
C ILE A 198 1.06 -26.20 -12.91
N VAL A 199 2.05 -25.84 -12.11
CA VAL A 199 3.00 -24.76 -12.42
C VAL A 199 4.42 -25.30 -12.53
N TYR A 200 5.04 -25.14 -13.70
CA TYR A 200 6.46 -25.38 -13.92
C TYR A 200 7.18 -24.03 -13.97
N LYS A 201 8.01 -23.76 -12.96
CA LYS A 201 8.76 -22.49 -12.87
C LYS A 201 10.16 -22.68 -12.32
N GLY A 202 11.02 -21.70 -12.52
CA GLY A 202 12.38 -21.72 -11.98
C GLY A 202 13.17 -20.46 -12.29
N MET A 203 14.39 -20.38 -11.75
CA MET A 203 15.30 -19.25 -11.91
C MET A 203 16.10 -19.38 -13.21
N VAL A 204 15.38 -19.33 -14.32
CA VAL A 204 15.90 -19.62 -15.66
C VAL A 204 15.51 -18.51 -16.63
N ARG A 205 16.30 -18.38 -17.71
CA ARG A 205 15.88 -17.62 -18.90
C ARG A 205 14.70 -18.33 -19.57
N SER A 206 13.91 -17.60 -20.33
CA SER A 206 12.68 -18.11 -20.97
C SER A 206 12.91 -19.39 -21.77
N VAL A 207 13.92 -19.38 -22.66
CA VAL A 207 14.25 -20.54 -23.53
C VAL A 207 14.76 -21.75 -22.74
N VAL A 208 15.34 -21.52 -21.56
CA VAL A 208 15.94 -22.56 -20.71
C VAL A 208 14.86 -23.34 -19.96
N LEU A 209 13.65 -22.79 -19.77
CA LEU A 209 12.57 -23.46 -19.03
C LEU A 209 12.24 -24.85 -19.58
N ALA A 210 12.02 -24.96 -20.90
CA ALA A 210 11.75 -26.23 -21.55
C ALA A 210 12.99 -27.14 -21.67
N GLN A 211 14.19 -26.56 -21.66
CA GLN A 211 15.44 -27.33 -21.65
C GLN A 211 15.71 -27.94 -20.28
N PHE A 212 15.30 -27.24 -19.21
CA PHE A 212 15.45 -27.66 -17.84
C PHE A 212 14.40 -28.70 -17.44
N TYR A 213 13.13 -28.52 -17.79
CA TYR A 213 12.06 -29.48 -17.49
C TYR A 213 11.77 -30.38 -18.70
N ASP A 214 12.17 -31.65 -18.63
CA ASP A 214 11.99 -32.60 -19.75
C ASP A 214 10.53 -32.84 -20.09
N ASP A 215 9.66 -32.78 -19.07
CA ASP A 215 8.20 -32.90 -19.22
C ASP A 215 7.63 -31.92 -20.25
N LEU A 216 8.14 -30.67 -20.28
CA LEU A 216 7.64 -29.62 -21.18
C LEU A 216 8.00 -29.87 -22.66
N ARG A 217 8.95 -30.78 -22.93
CA ARG A 217 9.32 -31.21 -24.29
C ARG A 217 8.63 -32.50 -24.71
N ASN A 218 7.88 -33.13 -23.82
CA ASN A 218 7.23 -34.39 -24.09
C ASN A 218 5.95 -34.17 -24.93
N PRO A 219 5.79 -34.80 -26.10
CA PRO A 219 4.58 -34.67 -26.92
C PRO A 219 3.28 -35.08 -26.22
N LYS A 220 3.36 -35.91 -25.16
CA LYS A 220 2.20 -36.29 -24.32
C LYS A 220 1.75 -35.17 -23.38
N TYR A 221 2.49 -34.08 -23.27
CA TYR A 221 2.07 -32.91 -22.53
C TYR A 221 1.06 -32.12 -23.37
N ILE A 222 -0.22 -32.47 -23.25
CA ILE A 222 -1.32 -31.74 -23.87
C ILE A 222 -2.04 -30.87 -22.83
N THR A 223 -2.49 -29.68 -23.22
CA THR A 223 -3.23 -28.76 -22.34
C THR A 223 -4.19 -27.90 -23.16
N PRO A 224 -5.38 -27.53 -22.64
CA PRO A 224 -6.31 -26.62 -23.31
C PRO A 224 -5.96 -25.13 -23.12
N PHE A 225 -5.12 -24.82 -22.14
CA PHE A 225 -4.61 -23.47 -21.92
C PHE A 225 -3.18 -23.49 -21.36
N ALA A 226 -2.48 -22.37 -21.50
CA ALA A 226 -1.17 -22.14 -20.90
C ALA A 226 -0.99 -20.65 -20.58
N LEU A 227 -0.66 -20.34 -19.33
CA LEU A 227 -0.33 -18.99 -18.85
C LEU A 227 1.17 -18.94 -18.55
N TYR A 228 1.88 -17.99 -19.13
CA TYR A 228 3.34 -17.90 -19.02
C TYR A 228 3.77 -16.53 -18.49
N HIS A 229 4.91 -16.52 -17.80
CA HIS A 229 5.50 -15.31 -17.21
C HIS A 229 7.02 -15.33 -17.27
N ARG A 230 7.60 -14.17 -17.60
CA ARG A 230 9.03 -13.87 -17.50
C ARG A 230 9.25 -12.70 -16.56
N ARG A 231 10.04 -12.93 -15.50
CA ARG A 231 10.31 -11.96 -14.45
C ARG A 231 11.56 -11.11 -14.71
N PHE A 232 11.53 -9.88 -14.25
CA PHE A 232 12.68 -8.97 -14.11
C PHE A 232 12.74 -8.56 -12.64
N SER A 233 13.89 -8.65 -11.98
CA SER A 233 14.06 -8.23 -10.59
C SER A 233 15.22 -7.25 -10.42
N THR A 234 15.18 -6.43 -9.37
CA THR A 234 16.33 -5.65 -8.92
C THR A 234 17.25 -6.37 -7.95
N ASN A 235 16.93 -7.60 -7.58
CA ASN A 235 17.82 -8.44 -6.78
C ASN A 235 18.70 -9.30 -7.70
N THR A 236 19.97 -9.45 -7.35
CA THR A 236 20.92 -10.32 -8.05
C THR A 236 21.00 -11.74 -7.50
N MET A 237 20.33 -12.02 -6.37
CA MET A 237 20.29 -13.34 -5.74
C MET A 237 19.00 -14.10 -6.12
N PRO A 238 19.10 -15.20 -6.89
CA PRO A 238 17.94 -15.91 -7.38
C PRO A 238 17.24 -16.71 -6.27
N LYS A 239 15.92 -16.50 -6.10
CA LYS A 239 15.06 -17.28 -5.20
C LYS A 239 13.94 -17.97 -5.98
N TRP A 240 14.04 -19.29 -6.12
CA TRP A 240 13.11 -20.12 -6.89
C TRP A 240 11.61 -19.90 -6.59
N PRO A 241 11.19 -19.75 -5.32
CA PRO A 241 9.78 -19.47 -4.99
C PRO A 241 9.21 -18.19 -5.63
N LEU A 242 10.05 -17.18 -5.90
CA LEU A 242 9.63 -15.87 -6.41
C LEU A 242 9.39 -15.84 -7.93
N ALA A 243 9.81 -16.87 -8.66
CA ALA A 243 9.42 -17.01 -10.06
C ALA A 243 7.89 -17.09 -10.17
N GLN A 244 7.35 -16.64 -11.30
CA GLN A 244 5.93 -16.70 -11.61
C GLN A 244 5.69 -17.62 -12.82
N PRO A 245 4.47 -18.15 -13.04
CA PRO A 245 3.21 -17.89 -12.31
C PRO A 245 3.20 -18.31 -10.83
N MET A 246 2.29 -17.71 -10.08
CA MET A 246 1.90 -18.13 -8.74
C MET A 246 0.83 -19.23 -8.84
N ARG A 247 -0.12 -19.35 -7.90
CA ARG A 247 -1.07 -20.47 -7.87
C ARG A 247 -2.28 -20.19 -8.76
N MET A 248 -2.68 -18.92 -8.81
CA MET A 248 -3.85 -18.44 -9.55
C MET A 248 -3.47 -17.41 -10.61
N LEU A 249 -2.34 -16.70 -10.45
CA LEU A 249 -2.01 -15.57 -11.33
C LEU A 249 -0.56 -15.49 -11.82
N GLY A 250 -0.35 -14.75 -12.90
CA GLY A 250 0.91 -14.13 -13.30
C GLY A 250 0.71 -12.63 -13.40
N HIS A 251 1.57 -11.86 -12.75
CA HIS A 251 1.47 -10.42 -12.61
C HIS A 251 2.68 -9.73 -13.27
N ASN A 252 2.38 -8.85 -14.20
CA ASN A 252 3.34 -7.92 -14.78
C ASN A 252 3.01 -6.52 -14.30
N GLY A 253 3.78 -5.98 -13.36
CA GLY A 253 3.43 -4.73 -12.71
C GLY A 253 4.04 -4.59 -11.31
N GLU A 254 3.56 -3.59 -10.57
CA GLU A 254 3.96 -3.30 -9.19
C GLU A 254 2.74 -2.76 -8.42
N ILE A 255 2.41 -3.36 -7.29
CA ILE A 255 1.30 -2.87 -6.44
C ILE A 255 1.81 -1.76 -5.50
N ASN A 256 1.54 -0.50 -5.86
CA ASN A 256 2.04 0.67 -5.14
C ASN A 256 1.30 0.96 -3.81
N THR A 257 0.17 0.29 -3.57
CA THR A 257 -0.60 0.38 -2.31
C THR A 257 -0.37 -0.81 -1.36
N LEU A 258 0.62 -1.67 -1.63
CA LEU A 258 0.81 -2.97 -0.96
C LEU A 258 0.77 -2.91 0.57
N LEU A 259 1.45 -1.94 1.20
CA LEU A 259 1.48 -1.85 2.67
C LEU A 259 0.08 -1.61 3.25
N GLY A 260 -0.71 -0.74 2.61
CA GLY A 260 -2.10 -0.50 2.98
C GLY A 260 -2.94 -1.76 2.82
N ASN A 261 -2.81 -2.45 1.68
CA ASN A 261 -3.54 -3.68 1.40
C ASN A 261 -3.22 -4.79 2.42
N ILE A 262 -1.94 -4.95 2.78
CA ILE A 262 -1.51 -5.90 3.82
C ILE A 262 -2.13 -5.53 5.17
N ASN A 263 -2.07 -4.26 5.57
CA ASN A 263 -2.62 -3.81 6.84
C ASN A 263 -4.14 -4.01 6.90
N TRP A 264 -4.86 -3.72 5.82
CA TRP A 264 -6.30 -3.95 5.75
C TRP A 264 -6.66 -5.44 5.76
N MET A 265 -5.92 -6.29 5.05
CA MET A 265 -6.12 -7.74 5.11
C MET A 265 -5.82 -8.33 6.49
N ARG A 266 -4.80 -7.84 7.19
CA ARG A 266 -4.56 -8.19 8.61
C ARG A 266 -5.72 -7.75 9.49
N ALA A 267 -6.20 -6.52 9.33
CA ALA A 267 -7.34 -6.00 10.09
C ALA A 267 -8.64 -6.78 9.85
N ARG A 268 -8.82 -7.37 8.66
CA ARG A 268 -9.97 -8.23 8.31
C ARG A 268 -9.89 -9.62 8.92
N SER A 269 -8.69 -10.13 9.23
CA SER A 269 -8.47 -11.54 9.57
C SER A 269 -9.37 -12.04 10.72
N ALA A 270 -9.70 -11.17 11.69
CA ALA A 270 -10.59 -11.51 12.80
C ALA A 270 -12.09 -11.58 12.44
N GLN A 271 -12.49 -11.11 11.27
CA GLN A 271 -13.89 -11.05 10.80
C GLN A 271 -14.17 -11.99 9.62
N LEU A 272 -13.11 -12.43 8.92
CA LEU A 272 -13.25 -13.35 7.80
C LEU A 272 -13.75 -14.71 8.31
N HIS A 273 -14.85 -15.15 7.75
CA HIS A 273 -15.40 -16.49 7.95
C HIS A 273 -16.19 -16.88 6.70
N HIS A 274 -16.28 -18.17 6.42
CA HIS A 274 -17.11 -18.69 5.33
C HIS A 274 -17.59 -20.10 5.71
N PRO A 275 -18.84 -20.50 5.36
CA PRO A 275 -19.36 -21.84 5.66
C PRO A 275 -18.46 -22.99 5.21
N TYR A 276 -17.72 -22.83 4.10
CA TYR A 276 -16.78 -23.84 3.59
C TYR A 276 -15.61 -24.13 4.54
N TRP A 277 -15.21 -23.17 5.37
CA TRP A 277 -14.03 -23.31 6.22
C TRP A 277 -14.37 -23.65 7.67
N GLY A 278 -15.50 -23.15 8.18
CA GLY A 278 -15.86 -23.31 9.59
C GLY A 278 -14.69 -22.95 10.51
N ASP A 279 -14.41 -23.81 11.49
CA ASP A 279 -13.29 -23.65 12.42
C ASP A 279 -11.91 -23.80 11.76
N ALA A 280 -11.82 -24.46 10.61
CA ALA A 280 -10.56 -24.65 9.89
C ALA A 280 -10.05 -23.35 9.23
N PHE A 281 -10.84 -22.26 9.23
CA PHE A 281 -10.38 -20.97 8.73
C PHE A 281 -9.12 -20.47 9.45
N ALA A 282 -8.98 -20.78 10.75
CA ALA A 282 -7.80 -20.40 11.53
C ALA A 282 -6.49 -20.96 10.95
N ASP A 283 -6.53 -22.07 10.21
CA ASP A 283 -5.36 -22.66 9.55
C ASP A 283 -4.95 -21.92 8.28
N LEU A 284 -5.83 -21.08 7.72
CA LEU A 284 -5.52 -20.26 6.54
C LEU A 284 -4.70 -19.02 6.91
N LEU A 285 -4.77 -18.58 8.17
CA LEU A 285 -4.07 -17.39 8.64
C LEU A 285 -2.56 -17.64 8.88
N PRO A 286 -1.68 -16.66 8.57
CA PRO A 286 -1.97 -15.40 7.89
C PRO A 286 -2.18 -15.58 6.37
N ILE A 287 -3.10 -14.79 5.80
CA ILE A 287 -3.35 -14.76 4.35
C ILE A 287 -2.24 -14.01 3.61
N VAL A 288 -1.91 -12.81 4.10
CA VAL A 288 -0.87 -11.94 3.56
C VAL A 288 0.35 -11.94 4.47
N ASN A 289 1.54 -11.83 3.87
CA ASN A 289 2.78 -11.68 4.61
C ASN A 289 3.57 -10.52 4.03
N ALA A 290 4.10 -9.69 4.94
CA ALA A 290 5.08 -8.67 4.60
C ALA A 290 6.22 -9.29 3.77
N GLU A 291 6.83 -10.38 4.21
CA GLU A 291 8.03 -10.93 3.56
C GLU A 291 7.80 -11.47 2.13
N ASN A 292 6.55 -11.60 1.69
CA ASN A 292 6.21 -12.02 0.34
C ASN A 292 6.27 -10.83 -0.64
N SER A 293 6.53 -11.11 -1.92
CA SER A 293 6.38 -10.09 -2.96
C SER A 293 4.93 -9.60 -3.07
N ASP A 294 4.76 -8.46 -3.73
CA ASP A 294 3.46 -7.86 -4.03
C ASP A 294 2.50 -8.84 -4.74
N SER A 295 3.03 -9.53 -5.74
CA SER A 295 2.34 -10.48 -6.61
C SER A 295 1.93 -11.74 -5.84
N ALA A 296 2.77 -12.20 -4.90
CA ALA A 296 2.44 -13.34 -4.04
C ALA A 296 1.35 -12.99 -3.03
N ASN A 297 1.34 -11.76 -2.50
CA ASN A 297 0.27 -11.30 -1.63
C ASN A 297 -1.06 -11.17 -2.40
N LEU A 298 -1.04 -10.64 -3.63
CA LEU A 298 -2.23 -10.57 -4.48
C LEU A 298 -2.78 -11.97 -4.80
N ASP A 299 -1.90 -12.92 -5.15
CA ASP A 299 -2.25 -14.31 -5.41
C ASP A 299 -2.92 -14.97 -4.20
N ASN A 300 -2.38 -14.77 -3.00
CA ASN A 300 -2.94 -15.33 -1.77
C ASN A 300 -4.37 -14.82 -1.48
N VAL A 301 -4.65 -13.54 -1.73
CA VAL A 301 -5.99 -12.98 -1.53
C VAL A 301 -6.93 -13.45 -2.63
N LEU A 302 -6.48 -13.49 -3.89
CA LEU A 302 -7.27 -14.03 -5.00
C LEU A 302 -7.66 -15.49 -4.75
N GLU A 303 -6.70 -16.32 -4.37
CA GLU A 303 -6.93 -17.73 -4.06
C GLU A 303 -7.90 -17.90 -2.88
N LEU A 304 -7.78 -17.08 -1.82
CA LEU A 304 -8.75 -17.09 -0.71
C LEU A 304 -10.17 -16.80 -1.21
N LEU A 305 -10.35 -15.78 -2.04
CA LEU A 305 -11.66 -15.40 -2.57
C LEU A 305 -12.25 -16.52 -3.43
N VAL A 306 -11.45 -17.09 -4.33
CA VAL A 306 -11.89 -18.16 -5.23
C VAL A 306 -12.22 -19.43 -4.45
N GLN A 307 -11.34 -19.87 -3.55
CA GLN A 307 -11.58 -21.06 -2.73
C GLN A 307 -12.73 -20.87 -1.73
N SER A 308 -13.08 -19.62 -1.41
CA SER A 308 -14.28 -19.29 -0.62
C SER A 308 -15.56 -19.21 -1.48
N GLY A 309 -15.51 -19.52 -2.78
CA GLY A 309 -16.68 -19.66 -3.64
C GLY A 309 -16.90 -18.55 -4.67
N ARG A 310 -16.02 -17.54 -4.74
CA ARG A 310 -16.12 -16.50 -5.77
C ARG A 310 -15.56 -16.98 -7.10
N GLN A 311 -16.10 -16.48 -8.21
CA GLN A 311 -15.49 -16.69 -9.52
C GLN A 311 -14.22 -15.82 -9.65
N PRO A 312 -13.17 -16.28 -10.36
CA PRO A 312 -11.94 -15.49 -10.55
C PRO A 312 -12.20 -14.10 -11.16
N LEU A 313 -13.16 -14.00 -12.07
CA LEU A 313 -13.55 -12.73 -12.70
C LEU A 313 -14.09 -11.72 -11.68
N GLN A 314 -15.01 -12.16 -10.82
CA GLN A 314 -15.55 -11.34 -9.74
C GLN A 314 -14.44 -10.94 -8.76
N ALA A 315 -13.60 -11.89 -8.34
CA ALA A 315 -12.51 -11.63 -7.41
C ALA A 315 -11.52 -10.60 -7.97
N MET A 316 -11.20 -10.66 -9.26
CA MET A 316 -10.35 -9.65 -9.91
C MET A 316 -11.02 -8.29 -10.00
N MET A 317 -12.32 -8.21 -10.31
CA MET A 317 -13.08 -6.95 -10.28
C MET A 317 -13.13 -6.33 -8.87
N MET A 318 -13.07 -7.14 -7.80
CA MET A 318 -13.01 -6.66 -6.42
C MET A 318 -11.61 -6.14 -6.04
N LEU A 319 -10.54 -6.84 -6.44
CA LEU A 319 -9.16 -6.52 -6.05
C LEU A 319 -8.57 -5.41 -6.92
N VAL A 320 -8.83 -5.43 -8.23
CA VAL A 320 -8.31 -4.49 -9.24
C VAL A 320 -9.50 -3.85 -9.97
N PRO A 321 -10.31 -3.02 -9.29
CA PRO A 321 -11.51 -2.43 -9.89
C PRO A 321 -11.19 -1.35 -10.93
N GLU A 322 -12.04 -1.23 -11.95
CA GLU A 322 -11.97 -0.13 -12.93
C GLU A 322 -12.17 1.25 -12.27
N ALA A 323 -11.67 2.30 -12.92
CA ALA A 323 -12.08 3.67 -12.65
C ALA A 323 -13.52 3.92 -13.16
N TYR A 324 -14.50 3.53 -12.35
CA TYR A 324 -15.92 3.57 -12.75
C TYR A 324 -16.60 4.93 -12.52
N GLN A 325 -16.03 5.80 -11.68
CA GLN A 325 -16.62 7.11 -11.38
C GLN A 325 -16.47 8.04 -12.58
N ASN A 326 -17.59 8.61 -13.05
CA ASN A 326 -17.65 9.51 -14.21
C ASN A 326 -17.14 8.89 -15.54
N GLN A 327 -17.20 7.56 -15.67
CA GLN A 327 -16.81 6.84 -16.88
C GLN A 327 -17.98 6.83 -17.89
N PRO A 328 -17.88 7.51 -19.04
CA PRO A 328 -18.98 7.57 -20.02
C PRO A 328 -19.36 6.20 -20.57
N ASP A 329 -18.39 5.30 -20.74
CA ASP A 329 -18.61 3.94 -21.26
C ASP A 329 -19.48 3.07 -20.32
N LEU A 330 -19.69 3.50 -19.07
CA LEU A 330 -20.57 2.84 -18.10
C LEU A 330 -22.00 3.41 -18.08
N ALA A 331 -22.33 4.42 -18.89
CA ALA A 331 -23.65 5.03 -18.90
C ALA A 331 -24.77 4.01 -19.19
N ASP A 332 -24.51 3.05 -20.07
CA ASP A 332 -25.44 1.97 -20.43
C ASP A 332 -25.34 0.75 -19.50
N HIS A 333 -24.51 0.81 -18.45
CA HIS A 333 -24.19 -0.30 -17.55
C HIS A 333 -24.28 0.10 -16.05
N PRO A 334 -25.44 0.61 -15.58
CA PRO A 334 -25.59 1.09 -14.19
C PRO A 334 -25.34 0.00 -13.14
N GLU A 335 -25.69 -1.25 -13.43
CA GLU A 335 -25.45 -2.39 -12.53
C GLU A 335 -23.96 -2.61 -12.24
N VAL A 336 -23.09 -2.33 -13.23
CA VAL A 336 -21.63 -2.42 -13.06
C VAL A 336 -21.13 -1.32 -12.13
N VAL A 337 -21.70 -0.12 -12.22
CA VAL A 337 -21.41 0.98 -11.29
C VAL A 337 -21.87 0.60 -9.88
N ASP A 338 -23.06 0.03 -9.74
CA ASP A 338 -23.61 -0.41 -8.46
C ASP A 338 -22.73 -1.51 -7.81
N PHE A 339 -22.24 -2.47 -8.61
CA PHE A 339 -21.28 -3.47 -8.17
C PHE A 339 -20.03 -2.81 -7.58
N TYR A 340 -19.39 -1.89 -8.31
CA TYR A 340 -18.16 -1.25 -7.83
C TYR A 340 -18.40 -0.33 -6.64
N GLU A 341 -19.53 0.38 -6.59
CA GLU A 341 -19.92 1.20 -5.45
C GLU A 341 -20.06 0.36 -4.18
N TYR A 342 -20.74 -0.79 -4.26
CA TYR A 342 -20.85 -1.73 -3.15
C TYR A 342 -19.46 -2.22 -2.69
N TYR A 343 -18.65 -2.72 -3.63
CA TYR A 343 -17.34 -3.27 -3.31
C TYR A 343 -16.31 -2.25 -2.86
N SER A 344 -16.39 -0.99 -3.30
CA SER A 344 -15.52 0.09 -2.82
C SER A 344 -15.72 0.43 -1.34
N GLY A 345 -16.88 0.06 -0.77
CA GLY A 345 -17.11 0.05 0.67
C GLY A 345 -16.37 -1.08 1.36
N LEU A 346 -16.32 -2.25 0.75
CA LEU A 346 -15.76 -3.46 1.33
C LEU A 346 -14.25 -3.59 1.11
N GLN A 347 -13.74 -3.46 -0.10
CA GLN A 347 -12.36 -3.74 -0.51
C GLN A 347 -11.72 -2.50 -1.13
N GLU A 348 -10.59 -2.09 -0.58
CA GLU A 348 -9.71 -1.11 -1.21
C GLU A 348 -8.99 -1.71 -2.43
N ALA A 349 -8.73 -0.88 -3.44
CA ALA A 349 -8.06 -1.32 -4.66
C ALA A 349 -6.58 -1.64 -4.39
N TRP A 350 -6.13 -2.78 -4.93
CA TRP A 350 -4.73 -3.12 -5.10
C TRP A 350 -4.21 -2.38 -6.33
N ASP A 351 -3.79 -1.14 -6.11
CA ASP A 351 -3.49 -0.16 -7.16
C ASP A 351 -2.01 -0.23 -7.58
N GLY A 352 -1.73 0.38 -8.73
CA GLY A 352 -0.43 0.35 -9.40
C GLY A 352 -0.51 -0.29 -10.79
N PRO A 353 0.55 -0.19 -11.60
CA PRO A 353 0.57 -0.82 -12.91
C PRO A 353 0.37 -2.31 -12.79
N ALA A 354 -0.58 -2.88 -13.52
CA ALA A 354 -0.81 -4.32 -13.49
C ALA A 354 -1.41 -4.82 -14.81
N LEU A 355 -0.73 -5.79 -15.42
CA LEU A 355 -1.38 -6.80 -16.25
C LEU A 355 -1.38 -8.10 -15.46
N VAL A 356 -2.56 -8.56 -15.08
CA VAL A 356 -2.73 -9.82 -14.36
C VAL A 356 -3.37 -10.83 -15.29
N ALA A 357 -2.63 -11.87 -15.66
CA ALA A 357 -3.21 -13.08 -16.23
C ALA A 357 -3.56 -14.03 -15.07
N PHE A 358 -4.69 -14.70 -15.13
CA PHE A 358 -5.15 -15.57 -14.04
C PHE A 358 -5.90 -16.80 -14.55
N SER A 359 -5.92 -17.86 -13.75
CA SER A 359 -6.73 -19.05 -14.00
C SER A 359 -6.99 -19.86 -12.72
N ASP A 360 -8.18 -20.44 -12.63
CA ASP A 360 -8.54 -21.49 -11.65
C ASP A 360 -8.61 -22.90 -12.30
N GLY A 361 -8.16 -23.01 -13.55
CA GLY A 361 -8.25 -24.20 -14.39
C GLY A 361 -9.60 -24.41 -15.08
N LYS A 362 -10.63 -23.61 -14.76
CA LYS A 362 -11.93 -23.58 -15.45
C LYS A 362 -12.03 -22.36 -16.36
N ILE A 363 -11.57 -21.21 -15.86
CA ILE A 363 -11.48 -19.95 -16.59
C ILE A 363 -10.00 -19.58 -16.71
N VAL A 364 -9.62 -19.01 -17.85
CA VAL A 364 -8.34 -18.32 -18.03
C VAL A 364 -8.61 -16.92 -18.56
N GLY A 365 -8.02 -15.91 -17.96
CA GLY A 365 -8.29 -14.53 -18.35
C GLY A 365 -7.14 -13.58 -18.05
N ALA A 366 -7.33 -12.35 -18.48
CA ALA A 366 -6.44 -11.25 -18.19
C ALA A 366 -7.22 -9.98 -17.85
N THR A 367 -6.65 -9.16 -16.97
CA THR A 367 -7.18 -7.84 -16.59
C THR A 367 -6.06 -6.82 -16.51
N LEU A 368 -6.38 -5.57 -16.84
CA LEU A 368 -5.52 -4.42 -16.62
C LEU A 368 -5.94 -3.63 -15.39
N ASP A 369 -4.95 -2.98 -14.77
CA ASP A 369 -5.17 -1.96 -13.76
C ASP A 369 -6.07 -0.82 -14.26
N ARG A 370 -6.63 -0.07 -13.32
CA ARG A 370 -7.59 1.02 -13.56
C ARG A 370 -7.09 2.10 -14.51
N ASN A 371 -5.78 2.25 -14.67
CA ASN A 371 -5.13 3.27 -15.49
C ASN A 371 -4.55 2.68 -16.80
N GLY A 372 -4.54 1.35 -16.95
CA GLY A 372 -4.01 0.67 -18.13
C GLY A 372 -2.51 0.90 -18.32
N LEU A 373 -1.73 0.88 -17.24
CA LEU A 373 -0.31 1.26 -17.25
C LEU A 373 0.62 0.18 -17.80
N ARG A 374 0.07 -1.01 -18.08
CA ARG A 374 0.79 -2.11 -18.74
C ARG A 374 0.12 -2.48 -20.07
N PRO A 375 0.91 -2.86 -21.08
CA PRO A 375 0.35 -3.26 -22.37
C PRO A 375 -0.27 -4.65 -22.29
N ALA A 376 -1.44 -4.83 -22.91
CA ALA A 376 -2.05 -6.13 -23.14
C ALA A 376 -2.65 -6.16 -24.56
N ARG A 377 -2.13 -7.04 -25.40
CA ARG A 377 -2.60 -7.29 -26.78
C ARG A 377 -3.23 -8.65 -26.86
N TYR A 378 -4.28 -8.78 -27.66
CA TYR A 378 -4.89 -10.08 -27.91
C TYR A 378 -5.09 -10.36 -29.40
N THR A 379 -5.12 -11.64 -29.76
CA THR A 379 -5.39 -12.14 -31.11
C THR A 379 -6.33 -13.32 -31.02
N LEU A 380 -7.38 -13.29 -31.85
CA LEU A 380 -8.37 -14.36 -32.00
C LEU A 380 -8.20 -14.99 -33.39
N THR A 381 -8.24 -16.31 -33.47
CA THR A 381 -8.04 -17.04 -34.72
C THR A 381 -9.25 -17.90 -35.10
N SER A 382 -9.33 -18.28 -36.37
CA SER A 382 -10.40 -19.14 -36.92
C SER A 382 -10.30 -20.60 -36.48
N ASP A 383 -9.15 -21.02 -35.97
CA ASP A 383 -8.96 -22.31 -35.27
C ASP A 383 -9.16 -22.20 -33.75
N ASP A 384 -9.99 -21.24 -33.30
CA ASP A 384 -10.45 -21.09 -31.92
C ASP A 384 -9.35 -20.79 -30.88
N LEU A 385 -8.18 -20.29 -31.29
CA LEU A 385 -7.16 -19.83 -30.34
C LEU A 385 -7.42 -18.40 -29.86
N VAL A 386 -7.25 -18.22 -28.56
CA VAL A 386 -7.29 -16.92 -27.88
C VAL A 386 -5.92 -16.71 -27.27
N ILE A 387 -5.21 -15.70 -27.78
CA ILE A 387 -3.84 -15.39 -27.37
C ILE A 387 -3.87 -14.00 -26.76
N VAL A 388 -3.38 -13.86 -25.53
CA VAL A 388 -3.18 -12.58 -24.84
C VAL A 388 -1.74 -12.48 -24.40
N ALA A 389 -1.08 -11.35 -24.67
CA ALA A 389 0.31 -11.14 -24.30
C ALA A 389 0.62 -9.67 -24.03
N SER A 390 1.72 -9.44 -23.31
CA SER A 390 2.24 -8.08 -23.06
C SER A 390 2.69 -7.36 -24.33
N GLU A 391 3.02 -8.10 -25.40
CA GLU A 391 3.39 -7.56 -26.71
C GLU A 391 2.60 -8.28 -27.81
N ALA A 392 2.40 -7.61 -28.95
CA ALA A 392 1.91 -8.28 -30.15
C ALA A 392 3.09 -8.98 -30.87
N GLY A 393 2.83 -10.11 -31.52
CA GLY A 393 3.84 -10.86 -32.26
C GLY A 393 4.72 -11.79 -31.41
N THR A 394 4.30 -12.09 -30.16
CA THR A 394 5.01 -13.05 -29.31
C THR A 394 4.88 -14.50 -29.81
N ILE A 395 3.81 -14.80 -30.54
CA ILE A 395 3.52 -16.13 -31.09
C ILE A 395 3.31 -15.97 -32.59
N GLN A 396 3.99 -16.77 -33.40
CA GLN A 396 3.77 -16.79 -34.84
C GLN A 396 2.41 -17.41 -35.16
N ILE A 397 1.60 -16.67 -35.90
CA ILE A 397 0.26 -17.06 -36.35
C ILE A 397 0.18 -16.74 -37.83
N ASP A 398 -0.47 -17.62 -38.61
CA ASP A 398 -0.80 -17.31 -40.01
C ASP A 398 -1.85 -16.18 -40.05
N GLU A 399 -1.49 -15.05 -40.66
CA GLU A 399 -2.37 -13.89 -40.81
C GLU A 399 -3.71 -14.24 -41.49
N ALA A 400 -3.74 -15.27 -42.34
CA ALA A 400 -4.99 -15.74 -42.96
C ALA A 400 -5.98 -16.36 -41.96
N THR A 401 -5.52 -16.77 -40.78
CA THR A 401 -6.34 -17.36 -39.71
C THR A 401 -6.82 -16.33 -38.69
N VAL A 402 -6.33 -15.09 -38.73
CA VAL A 402 -6.66 -14.07 -37.74
C VAL A 402 -8.08 -13.52 -37.99
N ILE A 403 -8.95 -13.65 -36.98
CA ILE A 403 -10.28 -13.03 -36.96
C ILE A 403 -10.19 -11.62 -36.42
N GLU A 404 -9.48 -11.44 -35.31
CA GLU A 404 -9.43 -10.17 -34.58
C GLU A 404 -8.06 -9.95 -33.94
N LYS A 405 -7.60 -8.70 -33.96
CA LYS A 405 -6.46 -8.21 -33.17
C LYS A 405 -6.93 -7.01 -32.36
N GLY A 406 -6.81 -7.09 -31.05
CA GLY A 406 -7.23 -6.04 -30.15
C GLY A 406 -6.25 -5.78 -29.00
N ARG A 407 -6.72 -4.96 -28.05
CA ARG A 407 -5.98 -4.62 -26.83
C ARG A 407 -6.95 -4.43 -25.68
N LEU A 408 -6.47 -4.64 -24.46
CA LEU A 408 -7.20 -4.19 -23.27
C LEU A 408 -6.87 -2.71 -23.01
N GLY A 409 -7.89 -1.93 -22.72
CA GLY A 409 -7.79 -0.58 -22.17
C GLY A 409 -7.79 -0.57 -20.63
N PRO A 410 -7.73 0.62 -20.01
CA PRO A 410 -7.77 0.77 -18.55
C PRO A 410 -8.96 0.03 -17.91
N GLY A 411 -8.69 -0.79 -16.89
CA GLY A 411 -9.69 -1.59 -16.17
C GLY A 411 -10.39 -2.69 -16.97
N GLN A 412 -9.99 -2.95 -18.23
CA GLN A 412 -10.65 -3.94 -19.07
C GLN A 412 -10.23 -5.37 -18.79
N MET A 413 -11.10 -6.32 -19.15
CA MET A 413 -10.90 -7.75 -18.98
C MET A 413 -11.23 -8.53 -20.25
N ILE A 414 -10.58 -9.69 -20.42
CA ILE A 414 -10.94 -10.71 -21.41
C ILE A 414 -10.72 -12.08 -20.76
N ALA A 415 -11.60 -13.05 -21.04
CA ALA A 415 -11.48 -14.39 -20.48
C ALA A 415 -12.04 -15.46 -21.41
N VAL A 416 -11.52 -16.68 -21.27
CA VAL A 416 -12.06 -17.89 -21.88
C VAL A 416 -12.61 -18.76 -20.75
N ASP A 417 -13.89 -19.07 -20.84
CA ASP A 417 -14.55 -20.06 -19.99
C ASP A 417 -14.43 -21.43 -20.67
N LEU A 418 -13.57 -22.29 -20.13
CA LEU A 418 -13.30 -23.62 -20.68
C LEU A 418 -14.42 -24.61 -20.38
N GLU A 419 -15.26 -24.36 -19.36
CA GLU A 419 -16.40 -25.20 -19.03
C GLU A 419 -17.58 -24.94 -19.97
N HIS A 420 -17.89 -23.66 -20.20
CA HIS A 420 -18.98 -23.24 -21.10
C HIS A 420 -18.53 -23.04 -22.56
N GLN A 421 -17.23 -23.17 -22.83
CA GLN A 421 -16.62 -23.10 -24.17
C GLN A 421 -16.84 -21.76 -24.88
N GLU A 422 -16.76 -20.66 -24.13
CA GLU A 422 -17.03 -19.32 -24.63
C GLU A 422 -15.88 -18.34 -24.38
N LEU A 423 -15.80 -17.33 -25.25
CA LEU A 423 -14.96 -16.15 -25.07
C LEU A 423 -15.83 -15.06 -24.45
N LEU A 424 -15.37 -14.49 -23.34
CA LEU A 424 -16.02 -13.41 -22.62
C LEU A 424 -15.22 -12.12 -22.81
N THR A 425 -15.88 -11.09 -23.34
CA THR A 425 -15.33 -9.74 -23.50
C THR A 425 -15.61 -8.89 -22.26
N ASN A 426 -15.00 -7.70 -22.20
CA ASN A 426 -15.05 -6.81 -21.05
C ASN A 426 -16.46 -6.58 -20.47
N TRP A 427 -17.43 -6.23 -21.33
CA TRP A 427 -18.78 -5.89 -20.87
C TRP A 427 -19.61 -7.12 -20.51
N GLU A 428 -19.44 -8.22 -21.24
CA GLU A 428 -20.10 -9.49 -20.92
C GLU A 428 -19.67 -10.01 -19.55
N ILE A 429 -18.36 -9.93 -19.24
CA ILE A 429 -17.82 -10.26 -17.92
C ILE A 429 -18.47 -9.40 -16.84
N LYS A 430 -18.39 -8.07 -17.01
CA LYS A 430 -18.80 -7.11 -15.97
C LYS A 430 -20.30 -7.15 -15.72
N GLN A 431 -21.11 -7.23 -16.76
CA GLN A 431 -22.57 -7.36 -16.63
C GLN A 431 -22.95 -8.67 -15.94
N ARG A 432 -22.37 -9.79 -16.37
CA ARG A 432 -22.68 -11.10 -15.77
C ARG A 432 -22.32 -11.14 -14.28
N VAL A 433 -21.21 -10.52 -13.89
CA VAL A 433 -20.80 -10.42 -12.48
C VAL A 433 -21.70 -9.44 -11.71
N ALA A 434 -22.00 -8.28 -12.28
CA ALA A 434 -22.84 -7.27 -11.64
C ALA A 434 -24.29 -7.73 -11.41
N GLN A 435 -24.80 -8.61 -12.27
CA GLN A 435 -26.16 -9.15 -12.20
C GLN A 435 -26.35 -10.29 -11.18
N GLN A 436 -25.27 -10.74 -10.53
CA GLN A 436 -25.37 -11.84 -9.55
C GLN A 436 -26.16 -11.46 -8.30
N GLN A 437 -26.17 -10.18 -7.94
CA GLN A 437 -26.88 -9.65 -6.77
C GLN A 437 -27.51 -8.29 -7.08
N PRO A 438 -28.57 -7.87 -6.37
CA PRO A 438 -29.20 -6.57 -6.56
C PRO A 438 -28.42 -5.45 -5.82
N TYR A 439 -27.15 -5.24 -6.17
CA TYR A 439 -26.26 -4.28 -5.49
C TYR A 439 -26.84 -2.86 -5.44
N GLY A 440 -27.50 -2.42 -6.52
CA GLY A 440 -28.15 -1.10 -6.59
C GLY A 440 -29.30 -0.95 -5.60
N GLU A 441 -30.06 -2.02 -5.34
CA GLU A 441 -31.12 -2.02 -4.32
C GLU A 441 -30.52 -1.94 -2.92
N TRP A 442 -29.47 -2.72 -2.64
CA TRP A 442 -28.78 -2.68 -1.35
C TRP A 442 -28.20 -1.29 -1.06
N LEU A 443 -27.56 -0.68 -2.06
CA LEU A 443 -27.04 0.68 -1.93
C LEU A 443 -28.16 1.69 -1.65
N LYS A 444 -29.28 1.64 -2.41
CA LYS A 444 -30.42 2.55 -2.20
C LYS A 444 -31.07 2.38 -0.82
N THR A 445 -31.13 1.17 -0.30
CA THR A 445 -31.78 0.87 0.98
C THR A 445 -30.90 1.23 2.18
N TYR A 446 -29.60 0.94 2.13
CA TYR A 446 -28.73 0.97 3.31
C TYR A 446 -27.72 2.12 3.33
N ARG A 447 -27.27 2.63 2.16
CA ARG A 447 -26.27 3.70 2.11
C ARG A 447 -26.87 5.00 2.62
N GLN A 448 -26.11 5.74 3.41
CA GLN A 448 -26.47 7.09 3.82
C GLN A 448 -25.51 8.09 3.18
N GLU A 449 -26.05 9.13 2.54
CA GLU A 449 -25.26 10.23 1.97
C GLU A 449 -25.06 11.33 3.03
N LEU A 450 -23.83 11.81 3.19
CA LEU A 450 -23.57 13.06 3.90
C LEU A 450 -23.74 14.22 2.91
N ALA A 451 -24.85 14.95 3.02
CA ALA A 451 -25.08 16.13 2.19
C ALA A 451 -24.10 17.26 2.57
N PRO A 452 -23.56 18.02 1.59
CA PRO A 452 -22.73 19.19 1.88
C PRO A 452 -23.47 20.19 2.78
N GLN A 453 -22.80 20.66 3.83
CA GLN A 453 -23.35 21.66 4.76
C GLN A 453 -22.73 23.04 4.52
N PRO A 454 -23.47 24.13 4.80
CA PRO A 454 -22.90 25.47 4.76
C PRO A 454 -21.73 25.60 5.75
N TYR A 455 -20.76 26.46 5.40
CA TYR A 455 -19.65 26.76 6.31
C TYR A 455 -20.08 27.79 7.37
N GLY A 456 -19.30 27.94 8.45
CA GLY A 456 -19.55 28.94 9.47
C GLY A 456 -19.58 30.38 8.92
N GLU A 457 -20.53 31.19 9.40
CA GLU A 457 -20.79 32.55 8.90
C GLU A 457 -20.11 33.66 9.70
N ALA A 458 -19.57 33.35 10.88
CA ALA A 458 -18.90 34.32 11.74
C ALA A 458 -17.80 33.63 12.57
N PRO A 459 -16.77 34.36 12.99
CA PRO A 459 -15.80 33.84 13.94
C PRO A 459 -16.48 33.46 15.25
N THR A 460 -16.08 32.31 15.81
CA THR A 460 -16.63 31.76 17.06
C THR A 460 -15.80 32.12 18.28
N LEU A 461 -14.53 32.49 18.07
CA LEU A 461 -13.61 32.92 19.12
C LEU A 461 -13.37 34.43 19.00
N ASP A 462 -13.05 35.09 20.10
CA ASP A 462 -12.47 36.42 20.01
C ASP A 462 -11.01 36.34 19.47
N PRO A 463 -10.48 37.41 18.88
CA PRO A 463 -9.15 37.39 18.26
C PRO A 463 -8.01 37.01 19.22
N GLN A 464 -8.11 37.36 20.51
CA GLN A 464 -7.06 37.07 21.48
C GLN A 464 -7.06 35.58 21.85
N THR A 465 -8.25 35.01 22.10
CA THR A 465 -8.39 33.56 22.33
C THR A 465 -7.98 32.76 21.10
N CYS A 466 -8.35 33.20 19.89
CA CYS A 466 -7.93 32.53 18.67
C CYS A 466 -6.40 32.52 18.53
N LEU A 467 -5.74 33.66 18.73
CA LEU A 467 -4.28 33.78 18.72
C LEU A 467 -3.63 32.87 19.77
N GLN A 468 -4.20 32.80 20.97
CA GLN A 468 -3.70 31.96 22.04
C GLN A 468 -3.77 30.47 21.67
N GLN A 469 -4.90 30.00 21.13
CA GLN A 469 -5.06 28.62 20.67
C GLN A 469 -4.13 28.32 19.49
N GLN A 470 -4.02 29.24 18.51
CA GLN A 470 -3.08 29.09 17.39
C GLN A 470 -1.65 28.90 17.89
N MET A 471 -1.20 29.69 18.87
CA MET A 471 0.13 29.54 19.45
C MET A 471 0.31 28.21 20.19
N ALA A 472 -0.69 27.78 20.96
CA ALA A 472 -0.64 26.51 21.71
C ALA A 472 -0.56 25.29 20.78
N PHE A 473 -1.20 25.35 19.62
CA PHE A 473 -1.18 24.31 18.59
C PHE A 473 -0.03 24.48 17.57
N GLY A 474 0.88 25.44 17.77
CA GLY A 474 2.10 25.59 16.98
C GLY A 474 1.91 26.26 15.62
N PHE A 475 0.85 27.04 15.41
CA PHE A 475 0.74 27.88 14.22
C PHE A 475 1.83 28.96 14.24
N SER A 476 2.48 29.15 13.10
CA SER A 476 3.36 30.29 12.87
C SER A 476 2.70 31.36 12.00
N ALA A 477 3.29 32.55 11.97
CA ALA A 477 2.89 33.60 11.04
C ALA A 477 3.03 33.15 9.58
N GLU A 478 4.04 32.33 9.25
CA GLU A 478 4.23 31.80 7.89
C GLU A 478 3.13 30.80 7.51
N ASP A 479 2.68 29.97 8.46
CA ASP A 479 1.55 29.05 8.22
C ASP A 479 0.28 29.80 7.84
N VAL A 480 -0.04 30.87 8.57
CA VAL A 480 -1.24 31.65 8.27
C VAL A 480 -1.04 32.44 6.98
N GLU A 481 -0.03 33.31 6.92
CA GLU A 481 0.13 34.29 5.85
C GLU A 481 0.51 33.65 4.50
N MET A 482 1.33 32.60 4.49
CA MET A 482 1.84 32.00 3.25
C MET A 482 1.08 30.75 2.82
N ILE A 483 0.44 30.02 3.75
CA ILE A 483 -0.25 28.75 3.44
C ILE A 483 -1.76 28.93 3.47
N ILE A 484 -2.34 29.25 4.64
CA ILE A 484 -3.79 29.28 4.83
C ILE A 484 -4.42 30.40 4.00
N GLU A 485 -3.88 31.62 4.08
CA GLU A 485 -4.39 32.77 3.33
C GLU A 485 -4.31 32.54 1.81
N ALA A 486 -3.21 31.97 1.32
CA ALA A 486 -3.04 31.63 -0.10
C ALA A 486 -4.10 30.61 -0.56
N MET A 487 -4.31 29.54 0.21
CA MET A 487 -5.33 28.52 -0.09
C MET A 487 -6.75 29.08 -0.06
N ALA A 488 -7.07 29.91 0.94
CA ALA A 488 -8.39 30.52 1.10
C ALA A 488 -8.69 31.54 -0.02
N LYS A 489 -7.67 32.29 -0.46
CA LYS A 489 -7.83 33.30 -1.51
C LYS A 489 -7.86 32.67 -2.91
N ASP A 490 -6.87 31.85 -3.25
CA ASP A 490 -6.62 31.42 -4.63
C ASP A 490 -7.20 30.02 -4.92
N GLY A 491 -7.66 29.29 -3.90
CA GLY A 491 -8.20 27.94 -4.03
C GLY A 491 -7.15 26.91 -4.46
N LYS A 492 -5.87 27.22 -4.23
CA LYS A 492 -4.70 26.42 -4.59
C LYS A 492 -3.65 26.55 -3.49
N GLU A 493 -2.84 25.53 -3.32
CA GLU A 493 -1.68 25.62 -2.43
C GLU A 493 -0.64 26.64 -2.96
N PRO A 494 0.17 27.25 -2.07
CA PRO A 494 1.19 28.20 -2.47
C PRO A 494 2.29 27.53 -3.31
N THR A 495 2.80 28.27 -4.30
CA THR A 495 4.01 27.88 -5.05
C THR A 495 5.22 28.62 -4.48
N PHE A 496 6.33 27.92 -4.31
CA PHE A 496 7.60 28.49 -3.85
C PHE A 496 8.78 28.07 -4.74
N CYS A 497 9.97 28.63 -4.50
CA CYS A 497 11.18 28.33 -5.26
C CYS A 497 12.40 28.16 -4.33
N MET A 498 13.54 27.73 -4.91
CA MET A 498 14.73 27.26 -4.19
C MET A 498 14.51 25.91 -3.48
N GLY A 499 15.56 25.37 -2.86
CA GLY A 499 15.51 24.12 -2.11
C GLY A 499 15.18 24.35 -0.63
N ASP A 500 14.72 23.31 0.04
CA ASP A 500 14.63 23.26 1.50
C ASP A 500 16.05 23.27 2.09
N ASP A 501 16.43 24.39 2.70
CA ASP A 501 17.79 24.66 3.15
C ASP A 501 17.88 24.96 4.65
N ILE A 502 16.82 24.66 5.40
CA ILE A 502 16.78 24.65 6.86
C ILE A 502 17.25 23.29 7.44
N PRO A 503 17.51 23.17 8.76
CA PRO A 503 17.80 21.89 9.37
C PRO A 503 16.68 20.85 9.18
N LEU A 504 17.05 19.57 9.18
CA LEU A 504 16.06 18.52 9.45
C LEU A 504 15.39 18.79 10.80
N ALA A 505 14.08 18.51 10.94
CA ALA A 505 13.32 18.80 12.16
C ALA A 505 14.04 18.32 13.44
N VAL A 506 14.54 17.08 13.43
CA VAL A 506 15.30 16.49 14.56
C VAL A 506 16.64 17.18 14.88
N LEU A 507 17.16 18.03 13.99
CA LEU A 507 18.39 18.81 14.16
C LEU A 507 18.11 20.30 14.41
N SER A 508 16.85 20.73 14.26
CA SER A 508 16.47 22.11 14.46
C SER A 508 16.54 22.51 15.93
N GLN A 509 16.76 23.80 16.16
CA GLN A 509 16.64 24.41 17.50
C GLN A 509 15.26 25.04 17.72
N GLN A 510 14.47 25.18 16.66
CA GLN A 510 13.09 25.63 16.71
C GLN A 510 12.17 24.42 16.91
N PRO A 511 11.04 24.59 17.60
CA PRO A 511 10.07 23.51 17.75
C PRO A 511 9.37 23.24 16.41
N HIS A 512 9.29 21.97 16.04
CA HIS A 512 8.61 21.47 14.85
C HIS A 512 7.34 20.71 15.19
N LEU A 513 6.46 20.57 14.21
CA LEU A 513 5.31 19.68 14.34
C LEU A 513 5.72 18.25 14.04
N LEU A 514 5.02 17.28 14.63
CA LEU A 514 5.28 15.87 14.38
C LEU A 514 5.19 15.50 12.88
N TYR A 515 4.37 16.23 12.11
CA TYR A 515 4.28 16.08 10.65
C TYR A 515 5.62 16.27 9.93
N ASP A 516 6.48 17.18 10.39
CA ASP A 516 7.72 17.56 9.69
C ASP A 516 8.75 16.43 9.64
N TYR A 517 8.62 15.46 10.54
CA TYR A 517 9.44 14.25 10.61
C TYR A 517 9.05 13.19 9.58
N PHE A 518 7.87 13.29 8.95
CA PHE A 518 7.37 12.32 7.98
C PHE A 518 7.50 12.84 6.54
N LYS A 519 8.45 12.29 5.80
CA LYS A 519 8.66 12.67 4.39
C LYS A 519 7.80 11.81 3.48
N GLN A 520 7.03 12.45 2.60
CA GLN A 520 6.19 11.76 1.61
C GLN A 520 7.06 10.87 0.72
N ARG A 521 6.71 9.59 0.60
CA ARG A 521 7.31 8.71 -0.41
C ARG A 521 6.72 9.03 -1.78
N PHE A 522 7.51 8.78 -2.81
CA PHE A 522 7.10 8.99 -4.20
C PHE A 522 7.70 7.91 -5.10
N ALA A 523 7.06 7.65 -6.23
CA ALA A 523 7.43 6.62 -7.17
C ALA A 523 8.58 7.08 -8.07
N GLN A 524 9.52 6.18 -8.34
CA GLN A 524 10.63 6.39 -9.25
C GLN A 524 11.00 5.08 -9.94
N VAL A 525 10.94 5.06 -11.28
CA VAL A 525 11.30 3.91 -12.13
C VAL A 525 10.35 2.72 -12.03
N THR A 526 10.07 2.20 -10.83
CA THR A 526 9.20 1.02 -10.55
C THR A 526 7.82 1.14 -11.17
N ASN A 527 7.19 2.27 -10.88
CA ASN A 527 5.85 2.61 -11.27
C ASN A 527 5.81 4.11 -11.58
N PRO A 528 4.93 4.55 -12.48
CA PRO A 528 4.80 5.95 -12.81
C PRO A 528 3.97 6.68 -11.75
N ALA A 529 4.24 7.97 -11.58
CA ALA A 529 3.30 8.89 -10.97
C ALA A 529 2.13 9.16 -11.93
N ILE A 530 1.00 9.61 -11.40
CA ILE A 530 -0.20 10.00 -12.16
C ILE A 530 -0.26 11.53 -12.26
N ASP A 531 -0.84 12.06 -13.35
CA ASP A 531 -1.13 13.49 -13.48
C ASP A 531 -2.46 13.83 -12.77
N PRO A 532 -2.43 14.50 -11.60
CA PRO A 532 -3.65 14.75 -10.81
C PRO A 532 -4.56 15.82 -11.44
N LEU A 533 -4.10 16.48 -12.51
CA LEU A 533 -4.86 17.51 -13.22
C LEU A 533 -5.50 16.93 -14.50
N ARG A 534 -4.69 16.27 -15.33
CA ARG A 534 -5.13 15.74 -16.64
C ARG A 534 -5.83 14.40 -16.54
N GLU A 535 -5.45 13.57 -15.58
CA GLU A 535 -5.98 12.22 -15.36
C GLU A 535 -6.89 12.18 -14.11
N LYS A 536 -7.43 13.33 -13.69
CA LYS A 536 -8.27 13.45 -12.49
C LYS A 536 -9.46 12.48 -12.47
N LEU A 537 -9.98 12.10 -13.64
CA LEU A 537 -11.09 11.15 -13.81
C LEU A 537 -10.83 9.78 -13.17
N VAL A 538 -9.58 9.31 -13.12
CA VAL A 538 -9.27 8.01 -12.51
C VAL A 538 -9.13 8.07 -10.99
N MET A 539 -9.05 9.27 -10.43
CA MET A 539 -8.77 9.52 -9.01
C MET A 539 -10.03 9.84 -8.21
N SER A 540 -10.02 9.52 -6.91
CA SER A 540 -11.17 9.79 -6.04
C SER A 540 -10.78 10.06 -4.60
N LEU A 541 -11.43 11.07 -4.01
CA LEU A 541 -11.38 11.41 -2.59
C LEU A 541 -12.61 10.92 -1.82
N VAL A 542 -13.48 10.13 -2.46
CA VAL A 542 -14.64 9.56 -1.79
C VAL A 542 -14.18 8.72 -0.59
N THR A 543 -14.78 8.99 0.56
CA THR A 543 -14.59 8.23 1.80
C THR A 543 -15.92 7.70 2.30
N ARG A 544 -15.85 6.56 2.99
CA ARG A 544 -17.02 5.87 3.52
C ARG A 544 -16.77 5.56 4.99
N LEU A 545 -17.61 6.04 5.90
CA LEU A 545 -17.49 5.82 7.34
C LEU A 545 -18.49 4.74 7.81
N GLY A 546 -18.14 4.05 8.89
CA GLY A 546 -18.94 2.96 9.48
C GLY A 546 -18.22 1.62 9.53
N LYS A 547 -18.91 0.61 10.06
CA LYS A 547 -18.45 -0.78 10.15
C LYS A 547 -18.31 -1.40 8.76
N ARG A 548 -17.33 -2.28 8.60
CA ARG A 548 -17.08 -2.99 7.35
C ARG A 548 -17.46 -4.47 7.47
N GLY A 549 -18.07 -4.97 6.40
CA GLY A 549 -18.55 -6.34 6.26
C GLY A 549 -17.49 -7.41 6.12
N ASN A 550 -17.97 -8.65 6.04
CA ASN A 550 -17.15 -9.82 5.74
C ASN A 550 -16.82 -9.84 4.24
N LEU A 551 -15.54 -9.91 3.89
CA LEU A 551 -15.12 -9.94 2.48
C LEU A 551 -15.56 -11.22 1.75
N LEU A 552 -15.74 -12.34 2.48
CA LEU A 552 -16.01 -13.66 1.90
C LEU A 552 -17.50 -13.95 1.69
N VAL A 553 -18.38 -13.24 2.39
CA VAL A 553 -19.83 -13.46 2.35
C VAL A 553 -20.50 -12.13 2.07
N GLU A 554 -21.25 -12.05 0.97
CA GLU A 554 -22.00 -10.87 0.59
C GLU A 554 -23.23 -10.70 1.48
N SER A 555 -23.50 -9.47 1.92
CA SER A 555 -24.71 -9.12 2.67
C SER A 555 -25.20 -7.73 2.26
N PRO A 556 -26.54 -7.52 2.20
CA PRO A 556 -27.12 -6.19 1.95
C PRO A 556 -26.67 -5.13 2.96
N GLU A 557 -26.56 -5.51 4.24
CA GLU A 557 -26.19 -4.64 5.35
C GLU A 557 -24.78 -4.07 5.22
N ASP A 558 -23.90 -4.71 4.44
CA ASP A 558 -22.55 -4.21 4.17
C ASP A 558 -22.54 -2.90 3.37
N ALA A 559 -23.66 -2.55 2.71
CA ALA A 559 -23.86 -1.26 2.08
C ALA A 559 -24.17 -0.13 3.08
N ARG A 560 -24.44 -0.45 4.36
CA ARG A 560 -24.75 0.52 5.42
C ARG A 560 -23.51 1.29 5.84
N LEU A 561 -23.14 2.28 5.03
CA LEU A 561 -22.01 3.17 5.23
C LEU A 561 -22.44 4.62 5.02
N LEU A 562 -21.81 5.53 5.77
CA LEU A 562 -21.95 6.97 5.53
C LEU A 562 -20.98 7.37 4.42
N HIS A 563 -21.53 7.78 3.27
CA HIS A 563 -20.79 8.17 2.08
C HIS A 563 -20.48 9.67 2.09
N LEU A 564 -19.21 10.02 1.86
CA LEU A 564 -18.70 11.38 1.80
C LEU A 564 -17.89 11.57 0.52
N ASN A 565 -18.03 12.73 -0.11
CA ASN A 565 -17.30 13.06 -1.34
C ASN A 565 -15.83 13.47 -1.10
N SER A 566 -15.47 13.77 0.15
CA SER A 566 -14.15 14.26 0.54
C SER A 566 -13.84 13.83 1.97
N PRO A 567 -12.57 13.55 2.33
CA PRO A 567 -12.18 13.35 3.72
C PRO A 567 -12.16 14.66 4.52
N LEU A 568 -12.25 15.82 3.87
CA LEU A 568 -12.28 17.11 4.57
C LEU A 568 -13.72 17.48 4.94
N VAL A 569 -13.99 17.61 6.23
CA VAL A 569 -15.32 17.99 6.73
C VAL A 569 -15.27 19.34 7.44
N ASN A 570 -16.30 20.15 7.25
CA ASN A 570 -16.52 21.37 8.05
C ASN A 570 -17.22 21.02 9.37
N GLU A 571 -17.38 22.00 10.24
CA GLU A 571 -17.97 21.80 11.57
C GLU A 571 -19.43 21.30 11.47
N ALA A 572 -20.21 21.82 10.51
CA ALA A 572 -21.61 21.42 10.33
C ALA A 572 -21.73 19.97 9.81
N GLU A 573 -20.88 19.56 8.86
CA GLU A 573 -20.78 18.18 8.38
C GLU A 573 -20.34 17.22 9.50
N LEU A 574 -19.44 17.65 10.40
CA LEU A 574 -19.04 16.85 11.57
C LEU A 574 -20.22 16.62 12.53
N GLU A 575 -21.05 17.63 12.77
CA GLU A 575 -22.25 17.48 13.59
C GLU A 575 -23.27 16.52 12.94
N GLU A 576 -23.41 16.52 11.62
CA GLU A 576 -24.24 15.54 10.92
C GLU A 576 -23.66 14.12 10.99
N ILE A 577 -22.34 13.96 10.96
CA ILE A 577 -21.67 12.66 11.20
C ILE A 577 -21.98 12.14 12.63
N LEU A 578 -22.00 13.03 13.63
CA LEU A 578 -22.27 12.66 15.02
C LEU A 578 -23.73 12.23 15.24
N LYS A 579 -24.67 12.86 14.54
CA LYS A 579 -26.10 12.52 14.59
C LYS A 579 -26.45 11.30 13.75
N ALA A 580 -25.61 10.93 12.79
CA ALA A 580 -25.87 9.80 11.92
C ALA A 580 -26.02 8.49 12.74
N PRO A 581 -26.86 7.54 12.31
CA PRO A 581 -27.18 6.29 13.01
C PRO A 581 -26.03 5.26 12.96
N PHE A 582 -24.82 5.67 13.34
CA PHE A 582 -23.59 4.86 13.39
C PHE A 582 -22.98 4.82 14.81
N GLY A 583 -23.69 5.32 15.82
CA GLY A 583 -23.21 5.34 17.20
C GLY A 583 -21.92 6.15 17.36
N ALA A 584 -21.81 7.28 16.66
CA ALA A 584 -20.61 8.09 16.66
C ALA A 584 -20.27 8.56 18.08
N THR A 585 -19.04 8.28 18.53
CA THR A 585 -18.58 8.60 19.88
C THR A 585 -17.36 9.50 19.82
N ARG A 586 -17.40 10.62 20.53
CA ARG A 586 -16.26 11.54 20.63
C ARG A 586 -15.35 11.12 21.78
N LEU A 587 -14.05 11.07 21.52
CA LEU A 587 -12.99 10.74 22.47
C LEU A 587 -12.02 11.92 22.56
N SER A 588 -11.79 12.40 23.77
CA SER A 588 -10.86 13.50 24.01
C SER A 588 -9.41 13.05 23.80
N THR A 589 -8.63 13.92 23.17
CA THR A 589 -7.18 13.80 23.02
C THR A 589 -6.42 14.79 23.91
N GLN A 590 -7.12 15.44 24.85
CA GLN A 590 -6.50 16.34 25.82
C GLN A 590 -5.81 15.56 26.96
N LEU A 591 -4.79 16.17 27.54
CA LEU A 591 -4.10 15.67 28.74
C LEU A 591 -3.75 16.80 29.71
N ALA A 592 -3.63 16.47 31.00
CA ALA A 592 -3.22 17.42 32.02
C ALA A 592 -1.70 17.62 32.00
N ILE A 593 -1.24 18.87 32.12
CA ILE A 593 0.19 19.24 32.11
C ILE A 593 0.88 18.87 33.41
N ALA A 594 0.15 18.89 34.53
CA ALA A 594 0.67 18.58 35.86
C ALA A 594 1.30 17.19 35.99
N GLU A 595 0.95 16.26 35.08
CA GLU A 595 1.46 14.88 35.05
C GLU A 595 2.87 14.77 34.39
N GLY A 596 3.40 15.87 33.84
CA GLY A 596 4.76 15.94 33.27
C GLY A 596 4.93 15.21 31.93
N PRO A 597 6.16 15.11 31.39
CA PRO A 597 6.40 14.52 30.05
C PRO A 597 5.97 13.06 29.89
N ALA A 598 5.96 12.28 30.98
CA ALA A 598 5.48 10.90 30.97
C ALA A 598 3.96 10.79 30.75
N ALA A 599 3.21 11.88 30.92
CA ALA A 599 1.76 11.93 30.74
C ALA A 599 1.33 11.64 29.31
N LEU A 600 2.16 11.98 28.30
CA LEU A 600 1.80 11.80 26.90
C LEU A 600 1.60 10.32 26.56
N GLU A 601 2.52 9.46 26.96
CA GLU A 601 2.42 8.01 26.72
C GLU A 601 1.20 7.41 27.45
N ALA A 602 1.02 7.77 28.73
CA ALA A 602 -0.13 7.32 29.51
C ALA A 602 -1.48 7.80 28.92
N ALA A 603 -1.52 9.02 28.40
CA ALA A 603 -2.70 9.58 27.74
C ALA A 603 -3.01 8.84 26.42
N VAL A 604 -1.98 8.49 25.65
CA VAL A 604 -2.14 7.65 24.45
C VAL A 604 -2.69 6.26 24.81
N ASP A 605 -2.19 5.64 25.88
CA ASP A 605 -2.70 4.35 26.34
C ASP A 605 -4.15 4.41 26.80
N ARG A 606 -4.51 5.45 27.57
CA ARG A 606 -5.89 5.72 27.96
C ARG A 606 -6.80 5.90 26.74
N LEU A 607 -6.37 6.68 25.75
CA LEU A 607 -7.12 6.90 24.51
C LEU A 607 -7.36 5.57 23.76
N CYS A 608 -6.34 4.72 23.66
CA CYS A 608 -6.45 3.40 23.04
C CYS A 608 -7.45 2.50 23.76
N GLN A 609 -7.44 2.50 25.10
CA GLN A 609 -8.39 1.74 25.91
C GLN A 609 -9.83 2.26 25.76
N GLN A 610 -10.02 3.58 25.79
CA GLN A 610 -11.31 4.23 25.55
C GLN A 610 -11.86 3.91 24.16
N ALA A 611 -11.01 3.95 23.12
CA ALA A 611 -11.39 3.55 21.77
C ALA A 611 -11.85 2.09 21.72
N THR A 612 -11.13 1.18 22.35
CA THR A 612 -11.53 -0.24 22.44
C THR A 612 -12.87 -0.40 23.17
N ALA A 613 -13.08 0.32 24.27
CA ALA A 613 -14.33 0.28 25.03
C ALA A 613 -15.52 0.80 24.20
N ALA A 614 -15.36 1.93 23.52
CA ALA A 614 -16.39 2.52 22.66
C ALA A 614 -16.78 1.60 21.49
N VAL A 615 -15.80 0.97 20.83
CA VAL A 615 -16.07 0.00 19.75
C VAL A 615 -16.80 -1.24 20.28
N LYS A 616 -16.43 -1.73 21.47
CA LYS A 616 -17.14 -2.85 22.11
C LYS A 616 -18.56 -2.48 22.55
N ALA A 617 -18.80 -1.22 22.87
CA ALA A 617 -20.13 -0.67 23.16
C ALA A 617 -21.00 -0.45 21.91
N GLY A 618 -20.44 -0.64 20.71
CA GLY A 618 -21.19 -0.56 19.45
C GLY A 618 -20.93 0.70 18.62
N ALA A 619 -19.97 1.54 18.98
CA ALA A 619 -19.60 2.70 18.16
C ALA A 619 -18.98 2.27 16.83
N GLU A 620 -19.54 2.73 15.71
CA GLU A 620 -19.01 2.49 14.36
C GLU A 620 -18.23 3.69 13.81
N ILE A 621 -18.27 4.84 14.50
CA ILE A 621 -17.46 6.02 14.22
C ILE A 621 -16.87 6.55 15.54
N LEU A 622 -15.56 6.80 15.58
CA LEU A 622 -14.90 7.50 16.69
C LEU A 622 -14.38 8.85 16.20
N VAL A 623 -14.71 9.91 16.93
CA VAL A 623 -14.19 11.26 16.68
C VAL A 623 -13.10 11.54 17.72
N LEU A 624 -11.84 11.55 17.31
CA LEU A 624 -10.71 11.94 18.16
C LEU A 624 -10.62 13.46 18.17
N SER A 625 -10.84 14.09 19.33
CA SER A 625 -11.04 15.54 19.44
C SER A 625 -10.07 16.19 20.41
N ASP A 626 -9.37 17.25 19.98
CA ASP A 626 -8.59 18.12 20.88
C ASP A 626 -9.40 19.35 21.38
N ARG A 627 -10.71 19.39 21.06
CA ARG A 627 -11.65 20.48 21.42
C ARG A 627 -12.61 20.12 22.56
N HIS A 628 -12.46 18.95 23.17
CA HIS A 628 -13.37 18.46 24.20
C HIS A 628 -12.61 17.87 25.38
N SER A 629 -13.12 18.09 26.59
CA SER A 629 -12.57 17.54 27.83
C SER A 629 -12.80 16.03 27.92
N LEU A 630 -12.16 15.39 28.90
CA LEU A 630 -12.41 13.97 29.20
C LEU A 630 -13.87 13.69 29.61
N ALA A 631 -14.60 14.70 30.10
CA ALA A 631 -16.03 14.61 30.42
C ALA A 631 -16.93 14.76 29.17
N GLY A 632 -16.35 15.06 28.00
CA GLY A 632 -17.08 15.24 26.74
C GLY A 632 -17.64 16.64 26.51
N GLU A 633 -17.29 17.60 27.37
CA GLU A 633 -17.71 19.00 27.25
C GLU A 633 -16.79 19.76 26.29
N LEU A 634 -17.33 20.75 25.59
CA LEU A 634 -16.52 21.65 24.78
C LEU A 634 -15.50 22.35 25.67
N HIS A 635 -14.22 22.16 25.37
CA HIS A 635 -13.12 22.66 26.19
C HIS A 635 -11.94 23.01 25.28
N LEU A 636 -11.57 24.28 25.23
CA LEU A 636 -10.34 24.73 24.56
C LEU A 636 -9.14 24.46 25.49
N LEU A 637 -7.93 24.48 24.95
CA LEU A 637 -6.75 24.37 25.81
C LEU A 637 -6.69 25.55 26.77
N ASP A 638 -6.20 25.29 27.98
CA ASP A 638 -6.01 26.27 29.04
C ASP A 638 -4.62 26.09 29.69
N ALA A 639 -4.34 26.78 30.79
CA ALA A 639 -3.03 26.70 31.43
C ALA A 639 -2.66 25.30 31.94
N ASP A 640 -3.65 24.46 32.24
CA ASP A 640 -3.47 23.16 32.88
C ASP A 640 -3.62 21.99 31.90
N THR A 641 -4.09 22.25 30.68
CA THR A 641 -4.46 21.23 29.69
C THR A 641 -3.69 21.38 28.39
N SER A 642 -3.01 20.31 27.97
CA SER A 642 -2.37 20.16 26.66
C SER A 642 -3.07 19.06 25.83
N TYR A 643 -2.44 18.59 24.76
CA TYR A 643 -3.04 17.66 23.79
C TYR A 643 -2.05 16.61 23.32
N ILE A 644 -2.57 15.44 22.97
CA ILE A 644 -1.83 14.42 22.21
C ILE A 644 -1.79 14.93 20.76
N PRO A 645 -0.61 15.10 20.14
CA PRO A 645 -0.53 15.48 18.74
C PRO A 645 -1.44 14.59 17.87
N PRO A 646 -2.28 15.16 16.99
CA PRO A 646 -3.35 14.43 16.31
C PRO A 646 -2.83 13.26 15.45
N LEU A 647 -1.63 13.40 14.88
CA LEU A 647 -0.96 12.34 14.14
C LEU A 647 -0.60 11.14 15.03
N LEU A 648 -0.10 11.39 16.23
CA LEU A 648 0.18 10.36 17.24
C LEU A 648 -1.12 9.71 17.73
N ALA A 649 -2.15 10.51 18.01
CA ALA A 649 -3.44 10.03 18.50
C ALA A 649 -4.11 9.07 17.49
N VAL A 650 -4.22 9.47 16.22
CA VAL A 650 -4.86 8.63 15.19
C VAL A 650 -4.04 7.38 14.87
N GLY A 651 -2.71 7.50 14.79
CA GLY A 651 -1.82 6.38 14.53
C GLY A 651 -1.89 5.33 15.64
N ALA A 652 -1.79 5.76 16.90
CA ALA A 652 -1.86 4.87 18.06
C ALA A 652 -3.21 4.13 18.13
N VAL A 653 -4.33 4.84 17.99
CA VAL A 653 -5.67 4.22 18.00
C VAL A 653 -5.83 3.28 16.80
N HIS A 654 -5.39 3.67 15.60
CA HIS A 654 -5.48 2.82 14.41
C HIS A 654 -4.76 1.49 14.60
N HIS A 655 -3.48 1.51 15.00
CA HIS A 655 -2.68 0.31 15.19
C HIS A 655 -3.14 -0.52 16.39
N HIS A 656 -3.55 0.11 17.48
CA HIS A 656 -4.14 -0.58 18.63
C HIS A 656 -5.39 -1.36 18.24
N LEU A 657 -6.33 -0.75 17.51
CA LEU A 657 -7.55 -1.42 17.06
C LEU A 657 -7.27 -2.54 16.04
N ILE A 658 -6.19 -2.44 15.25
CA ILE A 658 -5.73 -3.53 14.35
C ILE A 658 -5.25 -4.70 15.21
N ALA A 659 -4.39 -4.45 16.20
CA ALA A 659 -3.87 -5.48 17.09
C ALA A 659 -4.98 -6.17 17.91
N GLN A 660 -6.04 -5.44 18.26
CA GLN A 660 -7.23 -5.98 18.93
C GLN A 660 -8.21 -6.68 17.96
N GLY A 661 -7.98 -6.68 16.65
CA GLY A 661 -8.85 -7.33 15.66
C GLY A 661 -10.20 -6.64 15.44
N ILE A 662 -10.33 -5.37 15.83
CA ILE A 662 -11.60 -4.62 15.78
C ILE A 662 -11.57 -3.37 14.90
N ARG A 663 -10.42 -3.04 14.27
CA ARG A 663 -10.31 -1.83 13.42
C ARG A 663 -11.32 -1.78 12.26
N ARG A 664 -11.76 -2.93 11.72
CA ARG A 664 -12.78 -2.98 10.66
C ARG A 664 -14.21 -2.73 11.15
N ARG A 665 -14.44 -2.67 12.47
CA ARG A 665 -15.75 -2.35 13.05
C ARG A 665 -16.05 -0.85 13.11
N VAL A 666 -15.05 -0.02 12.84
CA VAL A 666 -15.13 1.40 13.17
C VAL A 666 -14.37 2.27 12.17
N SER A 667 -14.81 3.52 11.99
CA SER A 667 -14.08 4.56 11.28
C SER A 667 -13.56 5.61 12.24
N LEU A 668 -12.39 6.19 11.95
CA LEU A 668 -11.78 7.23 12.77
C LEU A 668 -11.96 8.58 12.08
N VAL A 669 -12.44 9.58 12.81
CA VAL A 669 -12.53 10.98 12.37
C VAL A 669 -11.66 11.80 13.31
N VAL A 670 -10.91 12.75 12.78
CA VAL A 670 -10.02 13.61 13.59
C VAL A 670 -10.59 15.03 13.60
N GLU A 671 -11.02 15.51 14.76
CA GLU A 671 -11.42 16.90 15.00
C GLU A 671 -10.25 17.59 15.71
N THR A 672 -9.50 18.43 14.97
CA THR A 672 -8.23 18.95 15.49
C THR A 672 -7.99 20.41 15.11
N ALA A 673 -7.33 21.13 16.02
CA ALA A 673 -6.76 22.43 15.73
C ALA A 673 -5.47 22.34 14.90
N GLN A 674 -4.66 21.28 15.09
CA GLN A 674 -3.33 21.16 14.50
C GLN A 674 -3.35 20.46 13.12
N CYS A 675 -4.09 21.02 12.16
CA CYS A 675 -4.14 20.53 10.78
C CYS A 675 -4.56 21.61 9.77
N TRP A 676 -3.62 22.18 9.02
CA TRP A 676 -3.90 23.26 8.05
C TRP A 676 -3.25 23.09 6.67
N SER A 677 -2.21 22.25 6.56
CA SER A 677 -1.50 22.04 5.29
C SER A 677 -1.97 20.76 4.61
N THR A 678 -1.80 20.67 3.29
CA THR A 678 -2.08 19.46 2.50
C THR A 678 -1.33 18.23 3.05
N HIS A 679 -0.12 18.44 3.57
CA HIS A 679 0.69 17.39 4.16
C HIS A 679 0.13 16.86 5.49
N HIS A 680 -0.47 17.73 6.33
CA HIS A 680 -1.07 17.32 7.60
C HIS A 680 -2.24 16.37 7.34
N PHE A 681 -3.14 16.73 6.41
CA PHE A 681 -4.24 15.86 5.98
C PHE A 681 -3.74 14.52 5.44
N ALA A 682 -2.72 14.55 4.58
CA ALA A 682 -2.14 13.33 4.03
C ALA A 682 -1.56 12.42 5.14
N CYS A 683 -0.88 12.97 6.13
CA CYS A 683 -0.37 12.18 7.25
C CYS A 683 -1.52 11.55 8.05
N LEU A 684 -2.50 12.35 8.50
CA LEU A 684 -3.63 11.84 9.30
C LEU A 684 -4.37 10.71 8.57
N ILE A 685 -4.65 10.87 7.28
CA ILE A 685 -5.32 9.84 6.47
C ILE A 685 -4.42 8.63 6.27
N GLY A 686 -3.14 8.84 5.92
CA GLY A 686 -2.16 7.77 5.71
C GLY A 686 -1.93 6.89 6.93
N TYR A 687 -2.18 7.41 8.13
CA TYR A 687 -2.10 6.69 9.41
C TYR A 687 -3.48 6.29 10.00
N GLY A 688 -4.57 6.45 9.25
CA GLY A 688 -5.82 5.74 9.52
C GLY A 688 -7.07 6.60 9.71
N ALA A 689 -6.99 7.93 9.59
CA ALA A 689 -8.17 8.79 9.58
C ALA A 689 -9.03 8.52 8.34
N GLY A 690 -10.35 8.44 8.54
CA GLY A 690 -11.37 8.37 7.48
C GLY A 690 -11.86 9.75 7.05
N ALA A 691 -11.88 10.72 7.97
CA ALA A 691 -12.16 12.13 7.71
C ALA A 691 -11.46 13.04 8.74
N VAL A 692 -11.30 14.32 8.41
CA VAL A 692 -10.62 15.32 9.25
C VAL A 692 -11.43 16.62 9.26
N CYS A 693 -11.72 17.14 10.46
CA CYS A 693 -12.30 18.45 10.70
C CYS A 693 -11.24 19.41 11.30
N PRO A 694 -10.66 20.31 10.50
CA PRO A 694 -9.63 21.25 10.95
C PRO A 694 -10.26 22.52 11.58
N TYR A 695 -10.96 22.39 12.72
CA TYR A 695 -11.83 23.45 13.22
C TYR A 695 -11.11 24.79 13.48
N LEU A 696 -9.87 24.77 13.98
CA LEU A 696 -9.14 26.02 14.25
C LEU A 696 -8.64 26.67 12.95
N THR A 697 -8.41 25.89 11.90
CA THR A 697 -8.11 26.46 10.58
C THR A 697 -9.32 27.12 9.96
N TRP A 698 -10.52 26.53 10.10
CA TRP A 698 -11.77 27.19 9.70
C TRP A 698 -11.97 28.50 10.46
N GLU A 699 -11.74 28.49 11.77
CA GLU A 699 -11.78 29.70 12.59
C GLU A 699 -10.75 30.74 12.16
N THR A 700 -9.52 30.32 11.85
CA THR A 700 -8.44 31.19 11.35
C THR A 700 -8.83 31.88 10.04
N ILE A 701 -9.45 31.16 9.11
CA ILE A 701 -9.94 31.71 7.83
C ILE A 701 -11.03 32.75 8.08
N ARG A 702 -11.97 32.48 9.01
CA ARG A 702 -13.01 33.45 9.39
C ARG A 702 -12.40 34.72 9.97
N GLN A 703 -11.46 34.60 10.90
CA GLN A 703 -10.74 35.73 11.50
C GLN A 703 -9.99 36.55 10.44
N TRP A 704 -9.25 35.88 9.54
CA TRP A 704 -8.53 36.54 8.46
C TRP A 704 -9.47 37.32 7.54
N TRP A 705 -10.58 36.71 7.11
CA TRP A 705 -11.55 37.33 6.22
C TRP A 705 -12.19 38.57 6.88
N HIS A 706 -12.55 38.48 8.17
CA HIS A 706 -13.15 39.58 8.92
C HIS A 706 -12.16 40.68 9.33
N SER A 707 -10.86 40.49 9.19
CA SER A 707 -9.88 41.49 9.58
C SER A 707 -9.99 42.79 8.77
N ASP A 708 -9.82 43.94 9.44
CA ASP A 708 -9.86 45.27 8.79
C ASP A 708 -8.87 45.37 7.62
N ARG A 709 -7.71 44.71 7.76
CA ARG A 709 -6.69 44.64 6.71
C ARG A 709 -7.24 43.96 5.47
N THR A 710 -7.82 42.77 5.60
CA THR A 710 -8.33 42.00 4.47
C THR A 710 -9.52 42.70 3.81
N GLN A 711 -10.46 43.22 4.62
CA GLN A 711 -11.58 44.02 4.12
C GLN A 711 -11.11 45.27 3.37
N SER A 712 -10.10 45.98 3.88
CA SER A 712 -9.50 47.13 3.21
C SER A 712 -8.80 46.76 1.90
N LEU A 713 -8.09 45.63 1.85
CA LEU A 713 -7.43 45.14 0.64
C LEU A 713 -8.43 44.73 -0.43
N MET A 714 -9.53 44.07 -0.05
CA MET A 714 -10.64 43.76 -0.94
C MET A 714 -11.29 45.04 -1.47
N ALA A 715 -11.62 46.01 -0.60
CA ALA A 715 -12.22 47.29 -0.98
C ALA A 715 -11.35 48.10 -1.95
N LYS A 716 -10.01 48.01 -1.81
CA LYS A 716 -9.03 48.67 -2.69
C LYS A 716 -8.71 47.88 -3.97
N GLY A 717 -9.36 46.73 -4.21
CA GLY A 717 -9.11 45.87 -5.36
C GLY A 717 -7.74 45.18 -5.37
N LYS A 718 -7.03 45.16 -4.23
CA LYS A 718 -5.75 44.44 -4.07
C LYS A 718 -5.93 42.95 -3.78
N LEU A 719 -7.11 42.58 -3.27
CA LEU A 719 -7.59 41.21 -3.16
C LEU A 719 -8.91 41.07 -3.94
N PRO A 720 -9.19 39.88 -4.53
CA PRO A 720 -10.50 39.61 -5.11
C PRO A 720 -11.61 39.76 -4.07
N GLN A 721 -12.76 40.30 -4.49
CA GLN A 721 -13.96 40.40 -3.66
C GLN A 721 -14.60 39.01 -3.51
N LEU A 722 -14.26 38.31 -2.44
CA LEU A 722 -14.74 36.96 -2.14
C LEU A 722 -15.62 36.97 -0.89
N THR A 723 -16.69 36.18 -0.91
CA THR A 723 -17.53 35.96 0.28
C THR A 723 -16.86 35.01 1.26
N LEU A 724 -17.31 35.03 2.52
CA LEU A 724 -16.78 34.12 3.54
C LEU A 724 -16.98 32.63 3.19
N GLN A 725 -18.11 32.29 2.56
CA GLN A 725 -18.38 30.94 2.06
C GLN A 725 -17.41 30.55 0.94
N GLN A 726 -17.09 31.48 0.03
CA GLN A 726 -16.16 31.24 -1.07
C GLN A 726 -14.74 30.99 -0.58
N VAL A 727 -14.24 31.75 0.41
CA VAL A 727 -12.86 31.53 0.91
C VAL A 727 -12.70 30.21 1.65
N GLN A 728 -13.72 29.76 2.39
CA GLN A 728 -13.71 28.44 3.03
C GLN A 728 -13.82 27.31 1.99
N ALA A 729 -14.67 27.48 0.97
CA ALA A 729 -14.77 26.53 -0.15
C ALA A 729 -13.46 26.46 -0.97
N ASN A 730 -12.79 27.58 -1.18
CA ASN A 730 -11.48 27.65 -1.84
C ASN A 730 -10.43 26.88 -1.05
N TYR A 731 -10.36 27.07 0.27
CA TYR A 731 -9.44 26.31 1.11
C TYR A 731 -9.73 24.80 1.02
N ARG A 732 -11.00 24.36 1.10
CA ARG A 732 -11.37 22.95 0.89
C ARG A 732 -10.84 22.43 -0.44
N LYS A 733 -11.11 23.16 -1.53
CA LYS A 733 -10.65 22.79 -2.87
C LYS A 733 -9.13 22.69 -2.96
N ALA A 734 -8.39 23.63 -2.35
CA ALA A 734 -6.93 23.61 -2.33
C ALA A 734 -6.38 22.36 -1.63
N VAL A 735 -7.00 21.97 -0.51
CA VAL A 735 -6.65 20.75 0.22
C VAL A 735 -6.97 19.50 -0.60
N GLU A 736 -8.13 19.44 -1.24
CA GLU A 736 -8.54 18.32 -2.09
C GLU A 736 -7.59 18.14 -3.29
N GLU A 737 -7.27 19.21 -4.02
CA GLU A 737 -6.30 19.16 -5.12
C GLU A 737 -4.89 18.80 -4.61
N GLY A 738 -4.51 19.30 -3.43
CA GLY A 738 -3.25 18.96 -2.78
C GLY A 738 -3.16 17.49 -2.36
N LEU A 739 -4.25 16.90 -1.87
CA LEU A 739 -4.32 15.47 -1.55
C LEU A 739 -4.19 14.64 -2.83
N LEU A 740 -4.94 14.95 -3.88
CA LEU A 740 -4.81 14.29 -5.17
C LEU A 740 -3.37 14.34 -5.68
N LYS A 741 -2.70 15.50 -5.57
CA LYS A 741 -1.28 15.64 -5.90
C LYS A 741 -0.39 14.71 -5.06
N ILE A 742 -0.59 14.63 -3.76
CA ILE A 742 0.24 13.78 -2.88
C ILE A 742 0.06 12.30 -3.22
N LEU A 743 -1.18 11.86 -3.45
CA LEU A 743 -1.50 10.50 -3.88
C LEU A 743 -0.82 10.17 -5.21
N SER A 744 -0.91 11.09 -6.17
CA SER A 744 -0.39 10.89 -7.53
C SER A 744 1.13 10.75 -7.58
N LYS A 745 1.88 11.31 -6.61
CA LYS A 745 3.34 11.13 -6.50
C LYS A 745 3.77 9.67 -6.40
N MET A 746 2.94 8.81 -5.81
CA MET A 746 3.17 7.36 -5.75
C MET A 746 2.40 6.60 -6.83
N GLY A 747 1.62 7.30 -7.67
CA GLY A 747 0.72 6.71 -8.66
C GLY A 747 -0.53 6.07 -8.05
N ILE A 748 -0.98 6.55 -6.88
CA ILE A 748 -2.18 6.05 -6.21
C ILE A 748 -3.37 6.89 -6.68
N SER A 749 -4.47 6.24 -7.06
CA SER A 749 -5.68 6.93 -7.54
C SER A 749 -6.72 7.16 -6.45
N LEU A 750 -6.83 6.27 -5.46
CA LEU A 750 -7.93 6.27 -4.49
C LEU A 750 -7.45 6.61 -3.07
N ILE A 751 -8.12 7.57 -2.41
CA ILE A 751 -7.87 7.87 -0.99
C ILE A 751 -8.14 6.67 -0.08
N ALA A 752 -9.06 5.79 -0.49
CA ALA A 752 -9.39 4.56 0.23
C ALA A 752 -8.18 3.61 0.34
N SER A 753 -7.38 3.50 -0.72
CA SER A 753 -6.17 2.69 -0.75
C SER A 753 -4.96 3.39 -0.12
N TYR A 754 -4.93 4.73 -0.14
CA TYR A 754 -3.89 5.53 0.53
C TYR A 754 -4.03 5.48 2.06
N ARG A 755 -5.26 5.43 2.57
CA ARG A 755 -5.56 5.41 4.00
C ARG A 755 -5.01 4.16 4.67
N GLY A 756 -4.20 4.36 5.72
CA GLY A 756 -3.53 3.27 6.44
C GLY A 756 -2.35 2.64 5.68
N ALA A 757 -1.99 3.16 4.50
CA ALA A 757 -0.89 2.64 3.70
C ALA A 757 0.48 3.20 4.09
N GLN A 758 0.54 4.23 4.94
CA GLN A 758 1.78 4.80 5.45
C GLN A 758 2.79 5.14 4.33
N ILE A 759 2.38 5.95 3.34
CA ILE A 759 3.23 6.36 2.20
C ILE A 759 4.21 7.47 2.64
N PHE A 760 4.95 7.19 3.70
CA PHE A 760 5.88 8.09 4.37
C PHE A 760 7.14 7.35 4.78
N GLU A 761 8.22 8.10 4.93
CA GLU A 761 9.41 7.69 5.65
C GLU A 761 9.61 8.64 6.83
N ALA A 762 9.86 8.09 8.02
CA ALA A 762 10.18 8.90 9.18
C ALA A 762 11.68 9.18 9.23
N ILE A 763 12.06 10.42 9.53
CA ILE A 763 13.45 10.81 9.75
C ILE A 763 13.53 11.47 11.12
N GLY A 764 14.26 10.86 12.05
CA GLY A 764 14.41 11.42 13.39
C GLY A 764 13.36 10.95 14.39
N ILE A 765 12.67 9.83 14.15
CA ILE A 765 11.70 9.24 15.09
C ILE A 765 12.27 7.96 15.70
N GLY A 766 12.17 7.84 17.03
CA GLY A 766 12.61 6.67 17.81
C GLY A 766 11.65 5.48 17.76
N ASP A 767 12.16 4.32 18.18
CA ASP A 767 11.43 3.04 18.12
C ASP A 767 10.22 2.99 19.05
N ASP A 768 10.22 3.73 20.17
CA ASP A 768 9.10 3.79 21.09
C ASP A 768 7.85 4.38 20.43
N LEU A 769 7.98 5.52 19.73
CA LEU A 769 6.91 6.15 18.95
C LEU A 769 6.49 5.27 17.76
N LEU A 770 7.45 4.70 17.02
CA LEU A 770 7.16 3.85 15.84
C LEU A 770 6.33 2.64 16.24
N ASN A 771 6.74 1.92 17.27
CA ASN A 771 6.08 0.69 17.70
C ASN A 771 4.71 0.94 18.33
N LYS A 772 4.46 2.14 18.86
CA LYS A 772 3.16 2.51 19.43
C LYS A 772 2.16 2.99 18.38
N ALA A 773 2.58 3.85 17.45
CA ALA A 773 1.66 4.63 16.62
C ALA A 773 1.91 4.55 15.12
N PHE A 774 3.07 4.07 14.66
CA PHE A 774 3.47 4.11 13.26
C PHE A 774 4.07 2.77 12.80
N VAL A 775 3.50 1.66 13.28
CA VAL A 775 4.02 0.31 13.06
C VAL A 775 4.08 0.01 11.56
N GLY A 776 5.29 -0.26 11.07
CA GLY A 776 5.55 -0.52 9.66
C GLY A 776 6.30 0.61 8.95
N THR A 777 6.28 1.84 9.48
CA THR A 777 7.02 2.97 8.91
C THR A 777 8.53 2.79 9.10
N THR A 778 9.29 3.06 8.05
CA THR A 778 10.77 3.03 8.12
C THR A 778 11.29 4.30 8.80
N SER A 779 12.20 4.13 9.77
CA SER A 779 12.98 5.22 10.40
C SER A 779 14.43 4.79 10.59
N ARG A 780 15.32 5.19 9.67
CA ARG A 780 16.67 4.61 9.58
C ARG A 780 17.68 5.17 10.58
N VAL A 781 17.42 6.34 11.12
CA VAL A 781 18.37 7.11 11.94
C VAL A 781 18.02 7.11 13.43
N GLY A 782 16.85 6.59 13.80
CA GLY A 782 16.28 6.76 15.14
C GLY A 782 16.04 8.24 15.47
N GLY A 783 15.65 8.55 16.70
CA GLY A 783 15.53 9.94 17.15
C GLY A 783 14.53 10.11 18.28
N LEU A 784 13.60 11.04 18.07
CA LEU A 784 12.60 11.54 19.03
C LEU A 784 11.93 10.41 19.81
N THR A 785 11.93 10.52 21.14
CA THR A 785 11.18 9.65 22.05
C THR A 785 9.82 10.26 22.40
N PHE A 786 8.97 9.53 23.11
CA PHE A 786 7.73 10.07 23.69
C PHE A 786 7.99 11.30 24.58
N GLN A 787 9.07 11.29 25.36
CA GLN A 787 9.40 12.40 26.25
C GLN A 787 9.84 13.64 25.48
N ASP A 788 10.62 13.46 24.42
CA ASP A 788 11.08 14.57 23.58
C ASP A 788 9.89 15.21 22.84
N LEU A 789 8.98 14.39 22.30
CA LEU A 789 7.77 14.90 21.65
C LEU A 789 6.85 15.64 22.64
N ALA A 790 6.73 15.15 23.87
CA ALA A 790 5.98 15.84 24.92
C ALA A 790 6.60 17.20 25.24
N GLN A 791 7.93 17.29 25.33
CA GLN A 791 8.63 18.56 25.55
C GLN A 791 8.42 19.54 24.39
N GLU A 792 8.49 19.07 23.15
CA GLU A 792 8.26 19.90 21.96
C GLU A 792 6.81 20.43 21.91
N THR A 793 5.83 19.58 22.26
CA THR A 793 4.42 19.98 22.37
C THR A 793 4.21 21.01 23.48
N ILE A 794 4.85 20.82 24.65
CA ILE A 794 4.78 21.75 25.78
C ILE A 794 5.48 23.08 25.45
N ALA A 795 6.51 23.09 24.61
CA ALA A 795 7.20 24.32 24.21
C ALA A 795 6.25 25.29 23.47
N PHE A 796 5.32 24.78 22.65
CA PHE A 796 4.26 25.60 22.07
C PHE A 796 3.26 26.08 23.13
N HIS A 797 2.86 25.18 24.03
CA HIS A 797 1.93 25.49 25.12
C HIS A 797 2.41 26.64 26.00
N GLN A 798 3.68 26.61 26.41
CA GLN A 798 4.31 27.62 27.27
C GLN A 798 4.38 29.02 26.63
N LYS A 799 4.34 29.11 25.29
CA LYS A 799 4.27 30.40 24.60
C LYS A 799 2.86 31.01 24.66
N ALA A 800 1.84 30.17 24.83
CA ALA A 800 0.44 30.58 24.86
C ALA A 800 -0.12 30.78 26.27
N PHE A 801 0.38 30.04 27.27
CA PHE A 801 -0.17 29.98 28.63
C PHE A 801 0.90 30.19 29.72
N PRO A 802 0.53 30.62 30.95
CA PRO A 802 -0.83 30.91 31.43
C PRO A 802 -1.39 32.25 30.93
N GLU A 803 -0.54 33.23 30.62
CA GLU A 803 -0.94 34.52 30.07
C GLU A 803 -0.32 34.71 28.68
N LEU A 804 -1.16 35.08 27.70
CA LEU A 804 -0.69 35.43 26.37
C LEU A 804 0.03 36.79 26.39
N THR A 805 1.35 36.76 26.29
CA THR A 805 2.17 37.98 26.21
C THR A 805 2.38 38.48 24.78
N ALA A 806 2.25 37.59 23.80
CA ALA A 806 2.44 37.89 22.39
C ALA A 806 1.20 38.57 21.78
N LYS A 807 1.43 39.51 20.87
CA LYS A 807 0.36 40.21 20.12
C LYS A 807 0.09 39.65 18.73
N LYS A 808 0.94 38.72 18.28
CA LYS A 808 0.91 38.10 16.95
C LYS A 808 1.65 36.77 17.00
N LEU A 809 1.38 35.92 16.01
CA LEU A 809 2.10 34.67 15.83
C LEU A 809 3.60 34.93 15.59
N GLU A 810 4.41 34.01 16.08
CA GLU A 810 5.85 34.02 15.85
C GLU A 810 6.13 33.68 14.39
N ASN A 811 7.13 34.35 13.80
CA ASN A 811 7.62 34.03 12.48
C ASN A 811 8.95 33.32 12.67
N PHE A 812 8.94 31.99 12.53
CA PHE A 812 10.14 31.18 12.72
C PHE A 812 11.13 31.35 11.57
N GLY A 813 10.70 31.79 10.39
CA GLY A 813 11.56 31.86 9.22
C GLY A 813 11.85 30.47 8.66
N PHE A 814 10.85 29.58 8.61
CA PHE A 814 10.99 28.25 8.02
C PHE A 814 10.99 28.29 6.48
N VAL A 815 10.23 29.21 5.89
CA VAL A 815 10.11 29.34 4.42
C VAL A 815 11.10 30.36 3.88
N GLN A 816 11.27 31.48 4.59
CA GLN A 816 12.17 32.56 4.20
C GLN A 816 13.11 32.94 5.33
N PHE A 817 14.39 33.12 4.98
CA PHE A 817 15.39 33.61 5.92
C PHE A 817 14.94 34.89 6.64
N ARG A 818 14.96 34.84 7.97
CA ARG A 818 14.72 35.98 8.86
C ARG A 818 15.86 36.13 9.86
N PRO A 819 16.31 37.36 10.16
CA PRO A 819 17.21 37.58 11.28
C PRO A 819 16.57 37.09 12.59
N GLY A 820 17.24 36.17 13.28
CA GLY A 820 16.76 35.58 14.54
C GLY A 820 15.75 34.43 14.38
N GLY A 821 15.44 34.03 13.14
CA GLY A 821 14.65 32.83 12.86
C GLY A 821 15.50 31.56 12.73
N GLU A 822 14.93 30.57 12.06
CA GLU A 822 15.56 29.30 11.70
C GLU A 822 16.80 29.54 10.83
N TYR A 823 17.77 28.67 11.00
CA TYR A 823 18.99 28.73 10.21
C TYR A 823 18.73 28.33 8.76
N HIS A 824 19.21 29.14 7.80
CA HIS A 824 19.25 28.77 6.38
C HIS A 824 20.69 28.60 5.90
N MET A 825 20.97 27.48 5.23
CA MET A 825 22.24 27.25 4.56
C MET A 825 22.52 28.33 3.52
N ASN A 826 21.52 28.79 2.77
CA ASN A 826 21.68 29.91 1.85
C ASN A 826 21.09 31.16 2.49
N ASN A 827 21.96 31.97 3.10
CA ASN A 827 21.56 33.27 3.65
C ASN A 827 22.27 34.45 2.93
N PRO A 828 21.70 35.67 3.02
CA PRO A 828 22.22 36.83 2.30
C PRO A 828 23.68 37.17 2.63
N GLU A 829 24.13 36.92 3.85
CA GLU A 829 25.51 37.19 4.26
C GLU A 829 26.49 36.21 3.60
N MET A 830 26.16 34.92 3.64
CA MET A 830 26.96 33.86 3.02
C MET A 830 27.07 34.06 1.50
N ALA A 831 25.95 34.39 0.84
CA ALA A 831 25.94 34.67 -0.59
C ALA A 831 26.83 35.87 -0.94
N LYS A 832 26.77 36.97 -0.18
CA LYS A 832 27.62 38.15 -0.37
C LYS A 832 29.10 37.82 -0.17
N ALA A 833 29.44 37.03 0.86
CA ALA A 833 30.83 36.61 1.13
C ALA A 833 31.38 35.77 -0.03
N LEU A 834 30.61 34.81 -0.52
CA LEU A 834 31.00 33.97 -1.66
C LEU A 834 31.15 34.79 -2.94
N HIS A 835 30.19 35.66 -3.26
CA HIS A 835 30.26 36.52 -4.45
C HIS A 835 31.49 37.44 -4.43
N ARG A 836 31.85 38.02 -3.26
CA ARG A 836 33.07 38.83 -3.11
C ARG A 836 34.34 38.01 -3.32
N ALA A 837 34.38 36.77 -2.81
CA ALA A 837 35.53 35.89 -3.00
C ALA A 837 35.75 35.56 -4.47
N VAL A 838 34.68 35.22 -5.20
CA VAL A 838 34.73 34.88 -6.63
C VAL A 838 35.05 36.10 -7.48
N SER A 839 34.46 37.27 -7.20
CA SER A 839 34.66 38.48 -8.03
C SER A 839 36.03 39.13 -7.84
N SER A 840 36.57 39.10 -6.62
CA SER A 840 37.90 39.67 -6.31
C SER A 840 39.05 38.70 -6.59
N ASN A 841 38.76 37.41 -6.78
CA ASN A 841 39.74 36.32 -6.88
C ASN A 841 40.75 36.30 -5.71
N ARG A 842 40.29 36.67 -4.50
CA ARG A 842 41.11 36.67 -3.29
C ARG A 842 40.65 35.62 -2.29
N TYR A 843 41.62 34.86 -1.78
CA TYR A 843 41.40 33.73 -0.89
C TYR A 843 40.92 34.14 0.52
N ASP A 844 41.30 35.33 0.97
CA ASP A 844 40.88 35.93 2.24
C ASP A 844 39.35 36.06 2.38
N HIS A 845 38.66 36.46 1.31
CA HIS A 845 37.19 36.50 1.27
C HIS A 845 36.55 35.11 1.26
N TYR A 846 37.22 34.11 0.68
CA TYR A 846 36.75 32.72 0.73
C TYR A 846 36.86 32.13 2.14
N GLU A 847 37.89 32.49 2.90
CA GLU A 847 38.02 32.08 4.31
C GLU A 847 36.89 32.62 5.19
N VAL A 848 36.35 33.82 4.90
CA VAL A 848 35.14 34.34 5.59
C VAL A 848 33.93 33.45 5.31
N TYR A 849 33.68 33.12 4.04
CA TYR A 849 32.61 32.20 3.64
C TYR A 849 32.78 30.83 4.31
N ARG A 850 34.00 30.28 4.27
CA ARG A 850 34.32 28.98 4.87
C ARG A 850 34.09 28.97 6.37
N ARG A 851 34.52 30.01 7.09
CA ARG A 851 34.31 30.13 8.55
C ARG A 851 32.83 30.12 8.91
N GLN A 852 31.99 30.84 8.16
CA GLN A 852 30.54 30.81 8.34
C GLN A 852 29.97 29.40 8.12
N LEU A 853 30.41 28.70 7.07
CA LEU A 853 29.94 27.35 6.77
C LEU A 853 30.43 26.31 7.79
N THR A 854 31.62 26.47 8.37
CA THR A 854 32.16 25.57 9.40
C THR A 854 31.65 25.85 10.82
N GLY A 855 31.25 27.09 11.09
CA GLY A 855 30.78 27.53 12.41
C GLY A 855 29.27 27.42 12.62
N ARG A 856 28.55 26.82 11.66
CA ARG A 856 27.08 26.67 11.72
C ARG A 856 26.66 25.54 12.67
N VAL A 857 25.39 25.61 13.08
CA VAL A 857 24.71 24.51 13.78
C VAL A 857 24.57 23.30 12.85
N PRO A 858 24.53 22.06 13.37
CA PRO A 858 24.22 20.88 12.56
C PRO A 858 22.90 21.07 11.80
N THR A 859 22.92 20.92 10.48
CA THR A 859 21.75 21.15 9.61
C THR A 859 21.39 19.87 8.85
N ALA A 860 22.39 19.10 8.44
CA ALA A 860 22.24 17.85 7.72
C ALA A 860 22.95 16.71 8.45
N LEU A 861 22.56 15.46 8.18
CA LEU A 861 23.14 14.27 8.83
C LEU A 861 24.68 14.18 8.73
N ARG A 862 25.25 14.66 7.62
CA ARG A 862 26.71 14.71 7.41
C ARG A 862 27.44 15.59 8.44
N ASP A 863 26.74 16.53 9.07
CA ASP A 863 27.32 17.44 10.06
C ASP A 863 27.56 16.75 11.41
N LEU A 864 26.88 15.61 11.64
CA LEU A 864 27.12 14.74 12.79
C LEU A 864 28.33 13.83 12.61
N LEU A 865 28.93 13.81 11.42
CA LEU A 865 30.07 12.95 11.10
C LEU A 865 31.38 13.72 11.26
N ARG A 866 32.38 13.08 11.87
CA ARG A 866 33.75 13.58 11.92
C ARG A 866 34.68 12.61 11.23
N LEU A 867 35.46 13.11 10.26
CA LEU A 867 36.50 12.30 9.63
C LEU A 867 37.63 12.04 10.64
N PRO A 868 37.96 10.76 10.93
CA PRO A 868 39.12 10.46 11.77
C PRO A 868 40.38 10.92 11.06
N LYS A 869 41.31 11.55 11.78
CA LYS A 869 42.63 11.90 11.25
C LYS A 869 43.35 10.61 10.87
N ARG A 870 43.53 10.33 9.57
CA ARG A 870 44.50 9.33 9.12
C ARG A 870 45.90 9.86 9.43
N SER A 871 46.78 8.98 9.93
CA SER A 871 48.20 9.26 10.20
C SER A 871 48.85 9.96 8.99
N PRO A 872 49.78 10.91 9.19
CA PRO A 872 50.36 11.67 8.09
C PRO A 872 51.21 10.78 7.19
N GLN A 873 50.63 10.28 6.10
CA GLN A 873 51.40 9.81 4.94
C GLN A 873 51.68 11.01 4.03
N TYR A 874 52.49 11.94 4.53
CA TYR A 874 53.35 12.79 3.70
C TYR A 874 54.45 13.32 4.64
N SER A 875 55.49 12.50 4.82
CA SER A 875 56.80 13.05 5.14
C SER A 875 57.28 13.72 3.85
N PRO A 876 57.54 15.02 3.81
CA PRO A 876 58.22 15.61 2.68
C PRO A 876 59.57 14.89 2.61
N ARG A 877 59.77 14.06 1.57
CA ARG A 877 61.11 13.52 1.31
C ARG A 877 62.01 14.73 1.16
N GLY A 878 62.98 14.85 2.07
CA GLY A 878 64.07 15.79 1.92
C GLY A 878 64.76 15.56 0.58
N GLY A 879 65.07 16.67 -0.09
CA GLY A 879 65.71 16.76 -1.40
C GLY A 879 65.65 18.21 -1.84
#